data_AF-A0A7C4IKR0-F1
#
_entry.id   AF-A0A7C4IKR0-F1
#
_cell.length_a   1.000
_cell.length_b   1.000
_cell.length_c   1.000
_cell.angle_alpha   90.00
_cell.angle_beta   90.00
_cell.angle_gamma   90.00
#
_symmetry.space_group_name_H-M   'P 1'
#
loop_
_entity.id
_entity.type
_entity.pdbx_description
1 polymer ?
#
loop_
_entity_poly.entity_id
_entity_poly.type
_entity_poly.pdbx_seq_one_letter_code
_entity_poly.pdbx_strand_id
1 'polypeptide(L)'
;MSRHRRIGLVMAVVACGGMARAATPQQVEDAIRRGVQWIYSQQNDKGNWERVPVPTGAKKGYVVEEGQWGGLTSMATLALLAAGEDPKDPRLEKAVRFCRENTIVGIYALGLRAQIWAYLPRTEANKVAARRDFNLLLDATKGVGDARGMYGYFTHDAAQARYDHSVSQFGVLGMYGLAQAGIEVPQMYWKVIDQEWRRHQLPDGGWGYVLQDKNPSRTRATPSMTSAGLATLMLAKDQLVAADPAACIGNAVDENINRAIAWMDANAGNMFEGHRGSQFALRYYAVYGLQRVGAASGLKYLGKTDWYKLGSDDVVTRQKEDGSWEHLPDTAFAILFLVHGRPPILLNKLQYDLAVDEGEPKEGNWNERPRDVANLTRWISHQAEWKLNWQVTSLSAASDLSDAPVLYISGNQALRFKPEQIASLRTFVEDGGLILGNADCASKEFADSFRRLGSEMFPLYEFRELPEGHVIYTGQPFKREKWKSPPSVLALSNGARELMVLLPTADPARWWHSQAHKGREPLFEVAANIVYYAVDQQQTRSKGETHIVRRDDTVSDERTMKAARLRYSGNWNPEPGGWRRLANILHNRDRIALAVEEVPLGEKKLDNTFALAHLTGTTAFALTAEQTRELMMYIARGGTLLIDSAGGSAEFANSAETLIGRLIAGGTLQRIELANPLLAAPSLPQAAAAAVAEPPATVPATMPATTQAASFIEYRRFARSRLGALNDVRLKGVRFGKRWAIVYSPEDLSVGLVGHRVDGIYGYAPATATELARRILLNLAPKQP
;
A
#
# COMPACT_ATOMS: atom_id res chain seq x y z
N MET A 1 -41.07 46.53 45.58
CA MET A 1 -40.64 45.14 45.30
C MET A 1 -39.64 45.16 44.15
N SER A 2 -38.35 45.27 44.48
CA SER A 2 -37.25 45.26 43.50
C SER A 2 -36.91 43.82 43.12
N ARG A 3 -36.80 43.53 41.82
CA ARG A 3 -36.21 42.29 41.32
C ARG A 3 -34.86 42.62 40.70
N HIS A 4 -33.81 42.10 41.34
CA HIS A 4 -32.43 42.18 40.89
C HIS A 4 -32.20 41.38 39.59
N ARG A 5 -31.46 42.01 38.68
CA ARG A 5 -30.84 41.40 37.50
C ARG A 5 -29.83 40.34 37.94
N ARG A 6 -29.92 39.13 37.39
CA ARG A 6 -28.80 38.18 37.31
C ARG A 6 -28.46 38.00 35.83
N ILE A 7 -27.25 38.45 35.48
CA ILE A 7 -26.61 38.21 34.19
C ILE A 7 -26.08 36.77 34.23
N GLY A 8 -26.64 35.90 33.41
CA GLY A 8 -26.13 34.55 33.18
C GLY A 8 -25.26 34.54 31.93
N LEU A 9 -23.95 34.42 32.12
CA LEU A 9 -22.96 34.23 31.07
C LEU A 9 -23.14 32.83 30.46
N VAL A 10 -23.69 32.73 29.25
CA VAL A 10 -23.72 31.47 28.49
C VAL A 10 -22.34 31.29 27.87
N MET A 11 -21.49 30.48 28.50
CA MET A 11 -20.29 29.96 27.87
C MET A 11 -20.72 28.98 26.76
N ALA A 12 -20.67 29.43 25.51
CA ALA A 12 -20.72 28.54 24.36
C ALA A 12 -19.40 27.76 24.32
N VAL A 13 -19.41 26.54 24.86
CA VAL A 13 -18.36 25.56 24.59
C VAL A 13 -18.51 25.18 23.12
N VAL A 14 -17.76 25.85 22.26
CA VAL A 14 -17.47 25.35 20.91
C VAL A 14 -16.63 24.10 21.13
N ALA A 15 -17.29 22.95 21.16
CA ALA A 15 -16.60 21.68 21.02
C ALA A 15 -16.00 21.69 19.60
N CYS A 16 -14.72 22.08 19.51
CA CYS A 16 -13.89 21.72 18.37
C CYS A 16 -13.89 20.19 18.31
N GLY A 17 -14.77 19.63 17.48
CA GLY A 17 -14.66 18.24 17.08
C GLY A 17 -13.31 18.09 16.42
N GLY A 18 -12.33 17.60 17.18
CA GLY A 18 -11.07 17.17 16.61
C GLY A 18 -11.41 16.18 15.51
N MET A 19 -11.03 16.47 14.27
CA MET A 19 -11.08 15.47 13.21
C MET A 19 -10.35 14.23 13.74
N ALA A 20 -11.06 13.10 13.85
CA ALA A 20 -10.48 11.84 14.24
C ALA A 20 -9.24 11.59 13.36
N ARG A 21 -8.06 11.61 13.97
CA ARG A 21 -6.81 11.27 13.29
C ARG A 21 -6.76 9.74 13.20
N ALA A 22 -6.42 9.21 12.04
CA ALA A 22 -6.13 7.77 11.92
C ALA A 22 -5.00 7.39 12.88
N ALA A 23 -5.01 6.19 13.44
CA ALA A 23 -3.81 5.65 14.07
C ALA A 23 -2.66 5.63 13.05
N THR A 24 -1.51 6.18 13.43
CA THR A 24 -0.33 6.19 12.57
C THR A 24 0.21 4.76 12.41
N PRO A 25 0.93 4.45 11.31
CA PRO A 25 1.58 3.16 11.14
C PRO A 25 2.44 2.75 12.34
N GLN A 26 3.15 3.71 12.94
CA GLN A 26 3.95 3.49 14.15
C GLN A 26 3.08 3.13 15.36
N GLN A 27 1.97 3.83 15.58
CA GLN A 27 1.03 3.51 16.67
C GLN A 27 0.43 2.10 16.50
N VAL A 28 0.13 1.69 15.27
CA VAL A 28 -0.35 0.34 14.96
C VAL A 28 0.71 -0.71 15.27
N GLU A 29 1.97 -0.49 14.86
CA GLU A 29 3.08 -1.42 15.14
C GLU A 29 3.32 -1.57 16.65
N ASP A 30 3.35 -0.45 17.38
CA ASP A 30 3.50 -0.46 18.83
C ASP A 30 2.35 -1.18 19.53
N ALA A 31 1.11 -1.01 19.04
CA ALA A 31 -0.04 -1.72 19.57
C ALA A 31 0.07 -3.23 19.35
N ILE A 32 0.47 -3.68 18.16
CA ILE A 32 0.70 -5.10 17.86
C ILE A 32 1.78 -5.67 18.79
N ARG A 33 2.92 -4.99 18.92
CA ARG A 33 4.04 -5.41 19.77
C ARG A 33 3.62 -5.59 21.23
N ARG A 34 2.88 -4.64 21.80
CA ARG A 34 2.36 -4.75 23.18
C ARG A 34 1.37 -5.91 23.33
N GLY A 35 0.50 -6.10 22.34
CA GLY A 35 -0.43 -7.23 22.32
C GLY A 35 0.27 -8.59 22.28
N VAL A 36 1.30 -8.72 21.44
CA VAL A 36 2.15 -9.92 21.35
C VAL A 36 2.84 -10.20 22.69
N GLN A 37 3.42 -9.18 23.32
CA GLN A 37 4.06 -9.30 24.64
C GLN A 37 3.06 -9.77 25.70
N TRP A 38 1.85 -9.23 25.69
CA TRP A 38 0.79 -9.65 26.60
C TRP A 38 0.37 -11.11 26.34
N ILE A 39 0.19 -11.54 25.09
CA ILE A 39 -0.15 -12.94 24.79
C ILE A 39 0.91 -13.88 25.36
N TYR A 40 2.20 -13.59 25.19
CA TYR A 40 3.26 -14.42 25.78
C TYR A 40 3.25 -14.42 27.31
N SER A 41 2.89 -13.31 27.96
CA SER A 41 2.80 -13.27 29.42
C SER A 41 1.69 -14.16 30.00
N GLN A 42 0.70 -14.51 29.18
CA GLN A 42 -0.39 -15.44 29.53
C GLN A 42 -0.05 -16.92 29.24
N GLN A 43 1.12 -17.21 28.67
CA GLN A 43 1.51 -18.59 28.35
C GLN A 43 1.83 -19.36 29.63
N ASN A 44 1.24 -20.54 29.80
CA ASN A 44 1.51 -21.39 30.96
C ASN A 44 2.86 -22.12 30.85
N ASP A 45 3.32 -22.76 31.93
CA ASP A 45 4.61 -23.49 31.98
C ASP A 45 4.73 -24.61 30.94
N LYS A 46 3.59 -25.13 30.45
CA LYS A 46 3.53 -26.16 29.40
C LYS A 46 3.63 -25.58 27.99
N GLY A 47 3.73 -24.26 27.84
CA GLY A 47 3.88 -23.57 26.57
C GLY A 47 2.59 -23.47 25.77
N ASN A 48 1.43 -23.43 26.43
CA ASN A 48 0.12 -23.26 25.79
C ASN A 48 -0.77 -22.29 26.62
N TRP A 49 -2.02 -22.09 26.19
CA TRP A 49 -2.96 -21.14 26.83
C TRP A 49 -4.24 -21.82 27.33
N GLU A 50 -4.27 -23.15 27.40
CA GLU A 50 -5.43 -23.85 27.92
C GLU A 50 -5.52 -23.73 29.43
N ARG A 51 -6.75 -23.53 29.93
CA ARG A 51 -7.04 -23.40 31.37
C ARG A 51 -7.00 -24.74 32.12
N VAL A 52 -7.18 -25.83 31.37
CA VAL A 52 -7.14 -27.21 31.88
C VAL A 52 -6.23 -28.04 31.00
N PRO A 53 -5.45 -28.98 31.57
CA PRO A 53 -4.45 -29.74 30.81
C PRO A 53 -5.07 -30.72 29.81
N VAL A 54 -6.31 -31.15 30.07
CA VAL A 54 -7.14 -31.99 29.20
C VAL A 54 -8.61 -31.54 29.35
N PRO A 55 -9.48 -31.76 28.35
CA PRO A 55 -10.89 -31.39 28.44
C PRO A 55 -11.58 -32.04 29.65
N THR A 56 -12.28 -31.24 30.47
CA THR A 56 -12.87 -31.67 31.76
C THR A 56 -14.22 -32.41 31.62
N GLY A 57 -14.86 -32.30 30.45
CA GLY A 57 -16.15 -32.92 30.16
C GLY A 57 -16.12 -33.66 28.82
N ALA A 58 -16.53 -34.92 28.82
CA ALA A 58 -16.75 -35.68 27.58
C ALA A 58 -18.02 -35.17 26.88
N LYS A 59 -17.88 -34.13 26.03
CA LYS A 59 -18.82 -33.74 24.96
C LYS A 59 -20.11 -32.95 25.32
N LYS A 60 -20.15 -32.03 26.30
CA LYS A 60 -21.40 -31.25 26.53
C LYS A 60 -21.27 -29.72 26.61
N GLY A 61 -20.22 -29.13 27.17
CA GLY A 61 -20.08 -27.67 27.27
C GLY A 61 -19.48 -27.01 26.04
N TYR A 62 -19.99 -25.83 25.68
CA TYR A 62 -19.42 -24.97 24.62
C TYR A 62 -18.23 -24.11 25.10
N VAL A 63 -17.75 -24.34 26.31
CA VAL A 63 -16.66 -23.59 26.95
C VAL A 63 -15.28 -24.15 26.57
N VAL A 64 -14.24 -23.34 26.81
CA VAL A 64 -12.85 -23.63 26.44
C VAL A 64 -12.20 -24.71 27.31
N GLU A 65 -12.75 -24.99 28.49
CA GLU A 65 -12.32 -26.08 29.38
C GLU A 65 -12.91 -27.44 28.99
N GLU A 66 -13.85 -27.46 28.05
CA GLU A 66 -14.59 -28.65 27.62
C GLU A 66 -14.54 -28.79 26.09
N GLY A 67 -15.65 -28.55 25.40
CA GLY A 67 -15.82 -28.90 23.99
C GLY A 67 -15.04 -28.01 23.02
N GLN A 68 -14.65 -26.79 23.43
CA GLN A 68 -13.82 -25.89 22.62
C GLN A 68 -12.36 -25.84 23.11
N TRP A 69 -11.94 -26.84 23.87
CA TRP A 69 -10.56 -27.01 24.32
C TRP A 69 -9.57 -27.06 23.15
N GLY A 70 -8.41 -26.44 23.35
CA GLY A 70 -7.42 -26.19 22.32
C GLY A 70 -7.66 -24.90 21.54
N GLY A 71 -8.80 -24.24 21.75
CA GLY A 71 -9.16 -22.99 21.07
C GLY A 71 -8.29 -21.81 21.48
N LEU A 72 -7.96 -21.66 22.76
CA LEU A 72 -7.13 -20.56 23.26
C LEU A 72 -5.73 -20.63 22.68
N THR A 73 -5.11 -21.81 22.69
CA THR A 73 -3.78 -22.04 22.14
C THR A 73 -3.77 -21.87 20.62
N SER A 74 -4.79 -22.38 19.92
CA SER A 74 -4.88 -22.22 18.47
C SER A 74 -5.01 -20.75 18.07
N MET A 75 -5.78 -19.96 18.83
CA MET A 75 -5.97 -18.54 18.56
C MET A 75 -4.71 -17.72 18.85
N ALA A 76 -4.07 -17.94 20.01
CA ALA A 76 -2.82 -17.27 20.37
C ALA A 76 -1.72 -17.58 19.35
N THR A 77 -1.55 -18.85 18.98
CA THR A 77 -0.55 -19.29 18.00
C THR A 77 -0.79 -18.64 16.63
N LEU A 78 -2.05 -18.61 16.17
CA LEU A 78 -2.41 -17.96 14.92
C LEU A 78 -2.09 -16.46 14.93
N ALA A 79 -2.43 -15.75 16.01
CA ALA A 79 -2.17 -14.31 16.14
C ALA A 79 -0.65 -14.00 16.17
N LEU A 80 0.14 -14.79 16.91
CA LEU A 80 1.60 -14.63 17.00
C LEU A 80 2.27 -14.87 15.64
N LEU A 81 1.94 -15.98 14.98
CA LEU A 81 2.46 -16.28 13.64
C LEU A 81 2.02 -15.23 12.62
N ALA A 82 0.77 -14.75 12.70
CA ALA A 82 0.31 -13.68 11.82
C ALA A 82 1.10 -12.39 12.05
N ALA A 83 1.42 -12.06 13.31
CA ALA A 83 2.21 -10.90 13.70
C ALA A 83 3.68 -10.97 13.28
N GLY A 84 4.15 -12.13 12.80
CA GLY A 84 5.51 -12.32 12.30
C GLY A 84 6.48 -12.93 13.31
N GLU A 85 5.98 -13.46 14.44
CA GLU A 85 6.81 -14.19 15.40
C GLU A 85 7.45 -15.43 14.75
N ASP A 86 8.73 -15.68 15.06
CA ASP A 86 9.48 -16.80 14.49
C ASP A 86 8.89 -18.14 14.99
N PRO A 87 8.41 -19.04 14.11
CA PRO A 87 7.92 -20.35 14.52
C PRO A 87 8.97 -21.22 15.24
N LYS A 88 10.25 -20.85 15.21
CA LYS A 88 11.34 -21.50 15.95
C LYS A 88 11.60 -20.90 17.34
N ASP A 89 10.92 -19.83 17.73
CA ASP A 89 10.99 -19.33 19.11
C ASP A 89 10.55 -20.46 20.06
N PRO A 90 11.34 -20.81 21.11
CA PRO A 90 11.00 -21.91 22.01
C PRO A 90 9.62 -21.81 22.66
N ARG A 91 9.10 -20.60 22.86
CA ARG A 91 7.74 -20.36 23.37
C ARG A 91 6.69 -20.76 22.34
N LEU A 92 6.89 -20.38 21.08
CA LEU A 92 5.95 -20.65 19.99
C LEU A 92 6.04 -22.08 19.49
N GLU A 93 7.24 -22.68 19.47
CA GLU A 93 7.46 -24.08 19.10
C GLU A 93 6.67 -25.03 20.01
N LYS A 94 6.63 -24.76 21.33
CA LYS A 94 5.81 -25.55 22.29
C LYS A 94 4.32 -25.48 21.94
N ALA A 95 3.82 -24.31 21.55
CA ALA A 95 2.43 -24.12 21.17
C ALA A 95 2.08 -24.80 19.84
N VAL A 96 2.96 -24.69 18.84
CA VAL A 96 2.83 -25.40 17.56
C VAL A 96 2.82 -26.92 17.79
N ARG A 97 3.69 -27.43 18.67
CA ARG A 97 3.69 -28.84 19.07
C ARG A 97 2.37 -29.24 19.73
N PHE A 98 1.85 -28.43 20.64
CA PHE A 98 0.52 -28.65 21.23
C PHE A 98 -0.56 -28.79 20.15
N CYS A 99 -0.63 -27.85 19.20
CA CYS A 99 -1.59 -27.90 18.10
C CYS A 99 -1.42 -29.16 17.23
N ARG A 100 -0.18 -29.61 17.03
CA ARG A 100 0.14 -30.80 16.23
C ARG A 100 -0.31 -32.08 16.92
N GLU A 101 -0.04 -32.24 18.20
CA GLU A 101 -0.14 -33.52 18.91
C GLU A 101 -1.53 -33.79 19.51
N ASN A 102 -2.32 -32.75 19.79
CA ASN A 102 -3.57 -32.91 20.51
C ASN A 102 -4.80 -33.03 19.62
N THR A 103 -5.75 -33.85 20.05
CA THR A 103 -7.06 -33.98 19.42
C THR A 103 -7.94 -32.80 19.79
N ILE A 104 -8.35 -32.03 18.79
CA ILE A 104 -9.29 -30.91 18.93
C ILE A 104 -10.55 -31.29 18.16
N VAL A 105 -11.69 -31.26 18.85
CA VAL A 105 -12.99 -31.66 18.30
C VAL A 105 -13.96 -30.49 18.14
N GLY A 106 -13.73 -29.37 18.81
CA GLY A 106 -14.52 -28.16 18.67
C GLY A 106 -14.23 -27.44 17.35
N ILE A 107 -15.26 -27.07 16.59
CA ILE A 107 -15.09 -26.48 15.25
C ILE A 107 -14.48 -25.08 15.30
N TYR A 108 -14.75 -24.26 16.32
CA TYR A 108 -14.04 -22.98 16.48
C TYR A 108 -12.54 -23.19 16.64
N ALA A 109 -12.17 -24.07 17.58
CA ALA A 109 -10.77 -24.40 17.86
C ALA A 109 -10.07 -25.04 16.66
N LEU A 110 -10.72 -26.00 16.00
CA LEU A 110 -10.19 -26.70 14.84
C LEU A 110 -10.04 -25.76 13.63
N GLY A 111 -11.02 -24.88 13.39
CA GLY A 111 -10.96 -23.89 12.30
C GLY A 111 -9.84 -22.87 12.48
N LEU A 112 -9.56 -22.46 13.72
CA LEU A 112 -8.40 -21.62 14.05
C LEU A 112 -7.08 -22.39 13.87
N ARG A 113 -7.00 -23.63 14.39
CA ARG A 113 -5.81 -24.48 14.23
C ARG A 113 -5.49 -24.73 12.76
N ALA A 114 -6.50 -25.04 11.95
CA ALA A 114 -6.35 -25.34 10.54
C ALA A 114 -5.68 -24.20 9.74
N GLN A 115 -5.83 -22.95 10.20
CA GLN A 115 -5.19 -21.78 9.58
C GLN A 115 -3.70 -21.63 9.94
N ILE A 116 -3.25 -22.21 11.06
CA ILE A 116 -1.86 -22.13 11.52
C ILE A 116 -0.90 -22.76 10.50
N TRP A 117 -1.32 -23.85 9.86
CA TRP A 117 -0.46 -24.63 8.96
C TRP A 117 0.03 -23.84 7.75
N ALA A 118 -0.68 -22.80 7.33
CA ALA A 118 -0.27 -21.92 6.23
C ALA A 118 0.91 -21.00 6.59
N TYR A 119 1.20 -20.81 7.88
CA TYR A 119 2.30 -19.99 8.39
C TYR A 119 3.57 -20.79 8.70
N LEU A 120 3.50 -22.12 8.61
CA LEU A 120 4.58 -22.99 9.04
C LEU A 120 5.30 -23.62 7.84
N PRO A 121 6.60 -23.98 7.99
CA PRO A 121 7.32 -24.71 6.96
C PRO A 121 6.60 -26.02 6.58
N ARG A 122 6.66 -26.39 5.29
CA ARG A 122 6.03 -27.60 4.73
C ARG A 122 6.77 -28.90 5.08
N THR A 123 7.00 -29.14 6.37
CA THR A 123 7.53 -30.41 6.90
C THR A 123 6.49 -31.52 6.80
N GLU A 124 6.93 -32.78 6.76
CA GLU A 124 6.00 -33.93 6.76
C GLU A 124 5.07 -33.92 7.97
N ALA A 125 5.59 -33.59 9.16
CA ALA A 125 4.79 -33.49 10.38
C ALA A 125 3.65 -32.46 10.26
N ASN A 126 3.91 -31.30 9.65
CA ASN A 126 2.89 -30.28 9.41
C ASN A 126 1.89 -30.70 8.32
N LYS A 127 2.35 -31.38 7.25
CA LYS A 127 1.47 -31.93 6.21
C LYS A 127 0.50 -32.97 6.77
N VAL A 128 0.97 -33.87 7.63
CA VAL A 128 0.14 -34.88 8.30
C VAL A 128 -0.90 -34.20 9.20
N ALA A 129 -0.51 -33.21 10.00
CA ALA A 129 -1.44 -32.47 10.85
C ALA A 129 -2.49 -31.69 10.05
N ALA A 130 -2.07 -31.01 8.96
CA ALA A 130 -2.98 -30.32 8.06
C ALA A 130 -3.97 -31.30 7.39
N ARG A 131 -3.51 -32.46 6.94
CA ARG A 131 -4.39 -33.48 6.32
C ARG A 131 -5.40 -34.05 7.33
N ARG A 132 -4.99 -34.28 8.59
CA ARG A 132 -5.91 -34.67 9.66
C ARG A 132 -7.01 -33.63 9.84
N ASP A 133 -6.64 -32.36 9.94
CA ASP A 133 -7.58 -31.26 10.16
C ASP A 133 -8.55 -31.10 8.98
N PHE A 134 -8.04 -31.26 7.75
CA PHE A 134 -8.85 -31.31 6.53
C PHE A 134 -9.91 -32.42 6.59
N ASN A 135 -9.52 -33.65 6.91
CA ASN A 135 -10.46 -34.77 6.97
C ASN A 135 -11.54 -34.50 8.04
N LEU A 136 -11.14 -34.04 9.23
CA LEU A 136 -12.06 -33.71 10.32
C LEU A 136 -13.08 -32.62 9.95
N LEU A 137 -12.64 -31.56 9.26
CA LEU A 137 -13.54 -30.48 8.83
C LEU A 137 -14.45 -30.93 7.68
N LEU A 138 -13.91 -31.68 6.71
CA LEU A 138 -14.70 -32.20 5.61
C LEU A 138 -15.81 -33.14 6.13
N ASP A 139 -15.48 -34.05 7.03
CA ASP A 139 -16.44 -34.99 7.64
C ASP A 139 -17.47 -34.28 8.53
N ALA A 140 -17.09 -33.16 9.16
CA ALA A 140 -17.98 -32.36 9.99
C ALA A 140 -18.96 -31.48 9.20
N THR A 141 -18.71 -31.30 7.89
CA THR A 141 -19.56 -30.47 7.04
C THR A 141 -20.90 -31.14 6.85
N LYS A 142 -21.99 -30.42 7.13
CA LYS A 142 -23.34 -30.97 7.06
C LYS A 142 -23.80 -31.11 5.61
N GLY A 143 -24.47 -32.23 5.32
CA GLY A 143 -24.82 -32.61 3.95
C GLY A 143 -26.28 -32.40 3.52
N VAL A 144 -27.20 -32.10 4.45
CA VAL A 144 -28.65 -32.15 4.18
C VAL A 144 -29.44 -31.01 4.85
N GLY A 145 -30.61 -30.72 4.27
CA GLY A 145 -31.58 -29.76 4.81
C GLY A 145 -31.05 -28.33 4.90
N ASP A 146 -31.65 -27.54 5.78
CA ASP A 146 -31.22 -26.15 6.03
C ASP A 146 -29.79 -26.04 6.56
N ALA A 147 -29.23 -27.13 7.08
CA ALA A 147 -27.89 -27.12 7.63
C ALA A 147 -26.83 -27.49 6.57
N ARG A 148 -27.21 -27.83 5.33
CA ARG A 148 -26.26 -28.21 4.29
C ARG A 148 -25.20 -27.12 4.06
N GLY A 149 -23.94 -27.51 3.96
CA GLY A 149 -22.80 -26.59 3.83
C GLY A 149 -22.44 -25.82 5.11
N MET A 150 -23.11 -26.10 6.23
CA MET A 150 -22.85 -25.49 7.54
C MET A 150 -22.12 -26.47 8.46
N TYR A 151 -21.68 -25.97 9.61
CA TYR A 151 -21.02 -26.74 10.65
C TYR A 151 -21.82 -26.74 11.96
N GLY A 152 -21.62 -27.79 12.76
CA GLY A 152 -22.03 -27.84 14.17
C GLY A 152 -20.91 -27.33 15.08
N TYR A 153 -21.05 -27.53 16.39
CA TYR A 153 -20.02 -27.11 17.35
C TYR A 153 -18.87 -28.10 17.43
N PHE A 154 -19.10 -29.36 17.05
CA PHE A 154 -18.15 -30.44 17.13
C PHE A 154 -18.02 -31.21 15.83
N THR A 155 -16.86 -31.84 15.62
CA THR A 155 -16.57 -32.66 14.42
C THR A 155 -17.52 -33.85 14.24
N HIS A 156 -18.20 -34.29 15.30
CA HIS A 156 -19.15 -35.40 15.27
C HIS A 156 -20.62 -34.95 15.18
N ASP A 157 -20.88 -33.65 14.98
CA ASP A 157 -22.24 -33.10 14.86
C ASP A 157 -22.79 -33.16 13.42
N ALA A 158 -22.09 -33.80 12.47
CA ALA A 158 -22.47 -33.80 11.05
C ALA A 158 -23.91 -34.31 10.80
N ALA A 159 -24.36 -35.29 11.59
CA ALA A 159 -25.71 -35.86 11.50
C ALA A 159 -26.78 -35.06 12.28
N GLN A 160 -26.39 -34.09 13.10
CA GLN A 160 -27.33 -33.29 13.89
C GLN A 160 -27.92 -32.15 13.06
N ALA A 161 -29.17 -31.78 13.32
CA ALA A 161 -29.82 -30.65 12.63
C ALA A 161 -29.26 -29.28 13.04
N ARG A 162 -28.64 -29.16 14.22
CA ARG A 162 -28.17 -27.87 14.76
C ARG A 162 -26.94 -27.33 14.02
N TYR A 163 -26.98 -26.05 13.65
CA TYR A 163 -25.88 -25.28 13.07
C TYR A 163 -25.99 -23.80 13.49
N ASP A 164 -24.94 -23.02 13.22
CA ASP A 164 -25.01 -21.55 13.14
C ASP A 164 -23.96 -21.01 12.17
N HIS A 165 -24.17 -19.79 11.68
CA HIS A 165 -23.28 -19.17 10.69
C HIS A 165 -21.92 -18.81 11.28
N SER A 166 -21.82 -18.53 12.59
CA SER A 166 -20.55 -18.17 13.22
C SER A 166 -19.59 -19.36 13.21
N VAL A 167 -20.00 -20.51 13.76
CA VAL A 167 -19.16 -21.71 13.78
C VAL A 167 -18.90 -22.23 12.37
N SER A 168 -19.87 -22.09 11.47
CA SER A 168 -19.71 -22.41 10.06
C SER A 168 -18.63 -21.58 9.39
N GLN A 169 -18.55 -20.28 9.68
CA GLN A 169 -17.49 -19.42 9.17
C GLN A 169 -16.11 -19.93 9.60
N PHE A 170 -15.93 -20.33 10.85
CA PHE A 170 -14.64 -20.86 11.32
C PHE A 170 -14.27 -22.19 10.65
N GLY A 171 -15.25 -23.07 10.40
CA GLY A 171 -15.03 -24.28 9.60
C GLY A 171 -14.56 -23.94 8.18
N VAL A 172 -15.22 -23.00 7.51
CA VAL A 172 -14.82 -22.54 6.16
C VAL A 172 -13.46 -21.85 6.16
N LEU A 173 -13.17 -20.99 7.13
CA LEU A 173 -11.85 -20.34 7.29
C LEU A 173 -10.75 -21.38 7.54
N GLY A 174 -11.03 -22.43 8.30
CA GLY A 174 -10.13 -23.57 8.48
C GLY A 174 -9.83 -24.28 7.16
N MET A 175 -10.87 -24.61 6.38
CA MET A 175 -10.71 -25.23 5.05
C MET A 175 -9.95 -24.32 4.09
N TYR A 176 -10.18 -23.01 4.13
CA TYR A 176 -9.41 -22.04 3.35
C TYR A 176 -7.94 -22.00 3.78
N GLY A 177 -7.67 -21.95 5.10
CA GLY A 177 -6.30 -22.00 5.64
C GLY A 177 -5.55 -23.28 5.22
N LEU A 178 -6.24 -24.41 5.18
CA LEU A 178 -5.69 -25.67 4.68
C LEU A 178 -5.38 -25.62 3.18
N ALA A 179 -6.26 -24.99 2.38
CA ALA A 179 -5.96 -24.74 0.97
C ALA A 179 -4.70 -23.89 0.79
N GLN A 180 -4.52 -22.84 1.61
CA GLN A 180 -3.29 -22.03 1.61
C GLN A 180 -2.05 -22.83 2.06
N ALA A 181 -2.22 -23.79 2.98
CA ALA A 181 -1.17 -24.73 3.37
C ALA A 181 -0.83 -25.77 2.29
N GLY A 182 -1.54 -25.78 1.16
CA GLY A 182 -1.31 -26.69 0.02
C GLY A 182 -2.14 -27.97 0.05
N ILE A 183 -3.18 -28.04 0.89
CA ILE A 183 -4.17 -29.13 0.83
C ILE A 183 -5.13 -28.86 -0.33
N GLU A 184 -5.25 -29.82 -1.24
CA GLU A 184 -6.27 -29.76 -2.28
C GLU A 184 -7.66 -30.01 -1.67
N VAL A 185 -8.48 -28.95 -1.62
CA VAL A 185 -9.86 -29.01 -1.16
C VAL A 185 -10.79 -29.25 -2.37
N PRO A 186 -11.70 -30.23 -2.32
CA PRO A 186 -12.57 -30.55 -3.45
C PRO A 186 -13.39 -29.35 -3.94
N GLN A 187 -13.45 -29.14 -5.26
CA GLN A 187 -14.29 -28.11 -5.88
C GLN A 187 -15.75 -28.19 -5.43
N MET A 188 -16.27 -29.41 -5.21
CA MET A 188 -17.64 -29.61 -4.75
C MET A 188 -17.90 -29.01 -3.36
N TYR A 189 -16.91 -29.04 -2.46
CA TYR A 189 -17.02 -28.38 -1.15
C TYR A 189 -17.30 -26.88 -1.33
N TRP A 190 -16.46 -26.21 -2.12
CA TRP A 190 -16.61 -24.77 -2.38
C TRP A 190 -17.92 -24.43 -3.09
N LYS A 191 -18.38 -25.28 -4.02
CA LYS A 191 -19.67 -25.11 -4.71
C LYS A 191 -20.83 -25.16 -3.72
N VAL A 192 -20.81 -26.12 -2.80
CA VAL A 192 -21.84 -26.23 -1.75
C VAL A 192 -21.78 -25.02 -0.80
N ILE A 193 -20.59 -24.59 -0.39
CA ILE A 193 -20.44 -23.38 0.45
C ILE A 193 -21.01 -22.14 -0.26
N ASP A 194 -20.63 -21.88 -1.51
CA ASP A 194 -21.16 -20.72 -2.25
C ASP A 194 -22.69 -20.78 -2.38
N GLN A 195 -23.25 -21.92 -2.79
CA GLN A 195 -24.69 -22.09 -2.99
C GLN A 195 -25.48 -21.92 -1.69
N GLU A 196 -25.06 -22.57 -0.61
CA GLU A 196 -25.82 -22.59 0.64
C GLU A 196 -25.70 -21.27 1.40
N TRP A 197 -24.53 -20.61 1.39
CA TRP A 197 -24.40 -19.29 1.99
C TRP A 197 -25.19 -18.21 1.25
N ARG A 198 -25.34 -18.32 -0.09
CA ARG A 198 -26.28 -17.47 -0.85
C ARG A 198 -27.73 -17.73 -0.46
N ARG A 199 -28.12 -19.00 -0.33
CA ARG A 199 -29.47 -19.39 0.12
C ARG A 199 -29.78 -18.86 1.53
N HIS A 200 -28.75 -18.73 2.37
CA HIS A 200 -28.87 -18.23 3.73
C HIS A 200 -28.86 -16.71 3.87
N GLN A 201 -28.62 -15.98 2.77
CA GLN A 201 -28.66 -14.52 2.79
C GLN A 201 -30.11 -14.04 2.93
N LEU A 202 -30.32 -13.08 3.83
CA LEU A 202 -31.62 -12.47 4.04
C LEU A 202 -31.97 -11.50 2.89
N PRO A 203 -33.27 -11.17 2.70
CA PRO A 203 -33.69 -10.21 1.67
C PRO A 203 -33.05 -8.83 1.78
N ASP A 204 -32.63 -8.41 2.99
CA ASP A 204 -31.94 -7.14 3.22
C ASP A 204 -30.46 -7.16 2.81
N GLY A 205 -29.93 -8.32 2.40
CA GLY A 205 -28.53 -8.51 2.02
C GLY A 205 -27.62 -8.99 3.16
N GLY A 206 -28.11 -9.02 4.40
CA GLY A 206 -27.33 -9.46 5.55
C GLY A 206 -27.47 -10.95 5.89
N TRP A 207 -26.79 -11.36 6.95
CA TRP A 207 -26.93 -12.71 7.53
C TRP A 207 -27.28 -12.62 9.00
N GLY A 208 -28.25 -13.45 9.42
CA GLY A 208 -28.51 -13.72 10.83
C GLY A 208 -27.51 -14.70 11.43
N TYR A 209 -27.72 -15.08 12.68
CA TYR A 209 -26.93 -16.14 13.33
C TYR A 209 -27.28 -17.53 12.80
N VAL A 210 -28.55 -17.75 12.42
CA VAL A 210 -29.06 -18.95 11.76
C VAL A 210 -30.08 -18.55 10.69
N LEU A 211 -30.40 -19.44 9.75
CA LEU A 211 -31.43 -19.17 8.73
C LEU A 211 -32.83 -19.06 9.34
N GLN A 212 -33.16 -19.99 10.23
CA GLN A 212 -34.48 -20.08 10.86
C GLN A 212 -34.35 -20.34 12.36
N ASP A 213 -35.10 -19.61 13.17
CA ASP A 213 -35.24 -19.78 14.61
C ASP A 213 -36.56 -19.17 15.08
N LYS A 214 -37.11 -19.68 16.19
CA LYS A 214 -38.30 -19.08 16.82
C LYS A 214 -37.99 -17.71 17.44
N ASN A 215 -36.73 -17.44 17.78
CA ASN A 215 -36.25 -16.17 18.29
C ASN A 215 -35.82 -15.25 17.14
N PRO A 216 -36.57 -14.17 16.83
CA PRO A 216 -36.27 -13.29 15.70
C PRO A 216 -34.91 -12.56 15.82
N SER A 217 -34.36 -12.42 17.03
CA SER A 217 -33.04 -11.82 17.21
C SER A 217 -31.91 -12.67 16.62
N ARG A 218 -32.12 -13.98 16.45
CA ARG A 218 -31.14 -14.92 15.87
C ARG A 218 -31.22 -14.99 14.36
N THR A 219 -32.32 -14.56 13.75
CA THR A 219 -32.53 -14.58 12.29
C THR A 219 -32.38 -13.21 11.65
N ARG A 220 -32.20 -12.13 12.43
CA ARG A 220 -31.94 -10.77 11.93
C ARG A 220 -30.47 -10.59 11.54
N ALA A 221 -30.23 -9.85 10.45
CA ALA A 221 -28.90 -9.43 10.04
C ALA A 221 -28.12 -8.72 11.16
N THR A 222 -26.84 -9.06 11.33
CA THR A 222 -25.95 -8.36 12.27
C THR A 222 -24.60 -8.05 11.62
N PRO A 223 -23.85 -7.04 12.08
CA PRO A 223 -22.54 -6.70 11.52
C PRO A 223 -21.57 -7.89 11.45
N SER A 224 -21.49 -8.66 12.54
CA SER A 224 -20.58 -9.82 12.62
C SER A 224 -20.95 -10.92 11.63
N MET A 225 -22.24 -11.27 11.55
CA MET A 225 -22.72 -12.35 10.68
C MET A 225 -22.75 -11.93 9.21
N THR A 226 -23.08 -10.67 8.90
CA THR A 226 -22.98 -10.17 7.51
C THR A 226 -21.54 -10.15 7.04
N SER A 227 -20.59 -9.73 7.90
CA SER A 227 -19.16 -9.82 7.58
C SER A 227 -18.72 -11.27 7.37
N ALA A 228 -19.23 -12.20 8.19
CA ALA A 228 -18.95 -13.63 8.06
C ALA A 228 -19.50 -14.20 6.74
N GLY A 229 -20.73 -13.85 6.36
CA GLY A 229 -21.36 -14.27 5.12
C GLY A 229 -20.65 -13.74 3.89
N LEU A 230 -20.38 -12.44 3.85
CA LEU A 230 -19.67 -11.81 2.74
C LEU A 230 -18.26 -12.37 2.58
N ALA A 231 -17.48 -12.47 3.67
CA ALA A 231 -16.15 -13.06 3.61
C ALA A 231 -16.20 -14.52 3.12
N THR A 232 -17.18 -15.31 3.55
CA THR A 232 -17.33 -16.71 3.12
C THR A 232 -17.63 -16.81 1.63
N LEU A 233 -18.56 -16.00 1.10
CA LEU A 233 -18.85 -15.97 -0.33
C LEU A 233 -17.61 -15.58 -1.15
N MET A 234 -16.89 -14.54 -0.72
CA MET A 234 -15.68 -14.10 -1.43
C MET A 234 -14.59 -15.18 -1.45
N LEU A 235 -14.39 -15.88 -0.33
CA LEU A 235 -13.43 -16.99 -0.25
C LEU A 235 -13.86 -18.18 -1.09
N ALA A 236 -15.16 -18.53 -1.10
CA ALA A 236 -15.66 -19.60 -1.95
C ALA A 236 -15.46 -19.25 -3.43
N LYS A 237 -15.75 -18.01 -3.84
CA LYS A 237 -15.51 -17.54 -5.22
C LYS A 237 -14.03 -17.63 -5.59
N ASP A 238 -13.10 -17.28 -4.69
CA ASP A 238 -11.65 -17.44 -4.94
C ASP A 238 -11.26 -18.86 -5.32
N GLN A 239 -11.94 -19.85 -4.75
CA GLN A 239 -11.67 -21.26 -4.97
C GLN A 239 -12.43 -21.82 -6.19
N LEU A 240 -13.55 -21.19 -6.57
CA LEU A 240 -14.40 -21.59 -7.69
C LEU A 240 -14.06 -20.92 -9.03
N VAL A 241 -13.22 -19.88 -9.03
CA VAL A 241 -12.81 -19.10 -10.21
C VAL A 241 -12.02 -19.91 -11.27
N ALA A 242 -11.99 -21.23 -11.17
CA ALA A 242 -11.40 -22.13 -12.15
C ALA A 242 -12.29 -22.52 -13.35
N ALA A 243 -13.48 -21.93 -13.57
CA ALA A 243 -14.43 -22.48 -14.54
C ALA A 243 -14.59 -21.78 -15.91
N ASP A 244 -14.18 -20.52 -16.13
CA ASP A 244 -13.97 -20.03 -17.50
C ASP A 244 -12.98 -18.85 -17.60
N PRO A 245 -11.68 -19.13 -17.77
CA PRO A 245 -10.71 -18.09 -18.08
C PRO A 245 -10.90 -17.47 -19.47
N ALA A 246 -11.90 -17.80 -20.27
CA ALA A 246 -12.20 -17.13 -21.53
C ALA A 246 -13.29 -16.05 -21.42
N ALA A 247 -14.08 -16.03 -20.33
CA ALA A 247 -15.16 -15.07 -20.16
C ALA A 247 -14.61 -13.63 -20.04
N CYS A 248 -14.87 -12.83 -21.06
CA CYS A 248 -14.65 -11.38 -21.13
C CYS A 248 -16.02 -10.70 -21.20
N ILE A 249 -16.74 -10.73 -20.09
CA ILE A 249 -18.16 -10.33 -20.03
C ILE A 249 -18.33 -8.87 -19.58
N GLY A 250 -17.27 -8.25 -19.05
CA GLY A 250 -17.28 -6.90 -18.48
C GLY A 250 -18.02 -6.87 -17.14
N ASN A 251 -17.37 -6.34 -16.10
CA ASN A 251 -17.97 -5.97 -14.80
C ASN A 251 -19.01 -6.98 -14.25
N ALA A 252 -18.70 -8.28 -14.30
CA ALA A 252 -19.67 -9.30 -13.91
C ALA A 252 -20.19 -9.06 -12.48
N VAL A 253 -21.49 -8.78 -12.39
CA VAL A 253 -22.16 -8.42 -11.15
C VAL A 253 -22.55 -9.67 -10.37
N ASP A 254 -22.31 -9.64 -9.05
CA ASP A 254 -22.85 -10.63 -8.13
C ASP A 254 -23.81 -9.94 -7.15
N GLU A 255 -25.10 -10.15 -7.38
CA GLU A 255 -26.17 -9.52 -6.62
C GLU A 255 -26.14 -9.86 -5.13
N ASN A 256 -25.72 -11.08 -4.74
CA ASN A 256 -25.62 -11.42 -3.32
C ASN A 256 -24.48 -10.63 -2.65
N ILE A 257 -23.32 -10.53 -3.31
CA ILE A 257 -22.19 -9.75 -2.81
C ILE A 257 -22.53 -8.26 -2.76
N ASN A 258 -23.13 -7.72 -3.81
CA ASN A 258 -23.49 -6.30 -3.87
C ASN A 258 -24.49 -5.92 -2.77
N ARG A 259 -25.53 -6.73 -2.55
CA ARG A 259 -26.46 -6.50 -1.43
C ARG A 259 -25.78 -6.59 -0.06
N ALA A 260 -24.81 -7.49 0.10
CA ALA A 260 -24.05 -7.61 1.34
C ALA A 260 -23.16 -6.38 1.60
N ILE A 261 -22.47 -5.89 0.57
CA ILE A 261 -21.68 -4.66 0.63
C ILE A 261 -22.62 -3.48 0.96
N ALA A 262 -23.74 -3.33 0.24
CA ALA A 262 -24.71 -2.27 0.51
C ALA A 262 -25.27 -2.32 1.95
N TRP A 263 -25.53 -3.51 2.49
CA TRP A 263 -25.94 -3.68 3.88
C TRP A 263 -24.83 -3.24 4.83
N MET A 264 -23.57 -3.64 4.57
CA MET A 264 -22.41 -3.25 5.36
C MET A 264 -22.18 -1.73 5.33
N ASP A 265 -22.33 -1.12 4.16
CA ASP A 265 -22.22 0.32 3.95
C ASP A 265 -23.24 1.08 4.81
N ALA A 266 -24.49 0.65 4.81
CA ALA A 266 -25.56 1.23 5.62
C ALA A 266 -25.35 1.05 7.14
N ASN A 267 -24.52 0.08 7.55
CA ASN A 267 -24.31 -0.30 8.95
C ASN A 267 -22.87 -0.07 9.45
N ALA A 268 -22.01 0.60 8.67
CA ALA A 268 -20.57 0.72 8.95
C ALA A 268 -20.26 1.34 10.32
N GLY A 269 -21.02 2.37 10.75
CA GLY A 269 -20.85 2.99 12.08
C GLY A 269 -21.15 2.01 13.24
N ASN A 270 -22.16 1.16 13.08
CA ASN A 270 -22.57 0.19 14.10
C ASN A 270 -21.55 -0.96 14.27
N MET A 271 -20.64 -1.15 13.32
CA MET A 271 -19.64 -2.23 13.37
C MET A 271 -18.60 -2.00 14.48
N PHE A 272 -18.26 -0.74 14.76
CA PHE A 272 -17.26 -0.35 15.75
C PHE A 272 -17.87 0.05 17.09
N GLU A 273 -19.16 0.39 17.13
CA GLU A 273 -19.81 0.77 18.38
C GLU A 273 -20.10 -0.44 19.28
N GLY A 274 -20.39 -1.61 18.68
CA GLY A 274 -20.81 -2.80 19.43
C GLY A 274 -22.14 -2.54 20.16
N HIS A 275 -23.14 -3.38 19.98
CA HIS A 275 -24.43 -3.16 20.66
C HIS A 275 -24.24 -3.19 22.18
N ARG A 276 -24.26 -2.02 22.84
CA ARG A 276 -24.30 -1.89 24.30
C ARG A 276 -25.50 -2.69 24.82
N GLY A 277 -25.24 -3.71 25.64
CA GLY A 277 -26.28 -4.46 26.36
C GLY A 277 -26.68 -5.83 25.79
N SER A 278 -26.01 -6.33 24.74
CA SER A 278 -26.14 -7.75 24.35
C SER A 278 -25.03 -8.58 25.02
N GLN A 279 -25.39 -9.75 25.55
CA GLN A 279 -24.47 -10.72 26.18
C GLN A 279 -23.42 -11.28 25.19
N PHE A 280 -23.49 -10.88 23.92
CA PHE A 280 -22.56 -11.18 22.83
C PHE A 280 -21.82 -9.90 22.41
N ALA A 281 -20.99 -9.34 23.29
CA ALA A 281 -20.11 -8.21 22.99
C ALA A 281 -18.97 -8.62 22.02
N LEU A 282 -19.34 -9.08 20.82
CA LEU A 282 -18.49 -9.63 19.77
C LEU A 282 -17.76 -8.53 18.96
N ARG A 283 -17.35 -7.43 19.60
CA ARG A 283 -16.72 -6.29 18.92
C ARG A 283 -15.50 -6.73 18.12
N TYR A 284 -14.53 -7.36 18.78
CA TYR A 284 -13.28 -7.76 18.11
C TYR A 284 -13.49 -8.87 17.09
N TYR A 285 -14.48 -9.73 17.29
CA TYR A 285 -14.89 -10.69 16.27
C TYR A 285 -15.52 -10.02 15.04
N ALA A 286 -16.37 -9.00 15.23
CA ALA A 286 -16.94 -8.22 14.13
C ALA A 286 -15.85 -7.45 13.35
N VAL A 287 -14.91 -6.84 14.07
CA VAL A 287 -13.75 -6.15 13.50
C VAL A 287 -12.83 -7.13 12.74
N TYR A 288 -12.59 -8.33 13.28
CA TYR A 288 -11.90 -9.40 12.57
C TYR A 288 -12.64 -9.82 11.29
N GLY A 289 -13.97 -10.00 11.34
CA GLY A 289 -14.79 -10.29 10.17
C GLY A 289 -14.70 -9.20 9.10
N LEU A 290 -14.74 -7.93 9.51
CA LEU A 290 -14.60 -6.77 8.62
C LEU A 290 -13.25 -6.74 7.91
N GLN A 291 -12.15 -7.03 8.61
CA GLN A 291 -10.83 -7.15 7.97
C GLN A 291 -10.85 -8.21 6.86
N ARG A 292 -11.49 -9.36 7.09
CA ARG A 292 -11.58 -10.43 6.08
C ARG A 292 -12.32 -9.99 4.84
N VAL A 293 -13.39 -9.21 4.99
CA VAL A 293 -14.10 -8.57 3.88
C VAL A 293 -13.15 -7.65 3.12
N GLY A 294 -12.50 -6.69 3.80
CA GLY A 294 -11.60 -5.73 3.16
C GLY A 294 -10.43 -6.37 2.42
N ALA A 295 -9.79 -7.39 3.01
CA ALA A 295 -8.69 -8.11 2.37
C ALA A 295 -9.15 -8.96 1.17
N ALA A 296 -10.35 -9.54 1.22
CA ALA A 296 -10.86 -10.35 0.13
C ALA A 296 -11.39 -9.50 -1.04
N SER A 297 -11.99 -8.34 -0.75
CA SER A 297 -12.65 -7.48 -1.74
C SER A 297 -11.76 -6.42 -2.36
N GLY A 298 -10.67 -6.03 -1.70
CA GLY A 298 -9.87 -4.87 -2.11
C GLY A 298 -10.58 -3.53 -1.90
N LEU A 299 -11.74 -3.51 -1.24
CA LEU A 299 -12.47 -2.27 -0.99
C LEU A 299 -11.76 -1.45 0.09
N LYS A 300 -11.45 -0.19 -0.20
CA LYS A 300 -11.00 0.78 0.80
C LYS A 300 -12.17 1.26 1.67
N TYR A 301 -13.30 1.51 1.03
CA TYR A 301 -14.48 2.06 1.65
C TYR A 301 -15.59 1.03 1.74
N LEU A 302 -16.32 1.09 2.85
CA LEU A 302 -17.69 0.58 2.94
C LEU A 302 -18.60 1.81 3.02
N GLY A 303 -19.26 2.10 1.91
CA GLY A 303 -19.98 3.35 1.67
C GLY A 303 -18.99 4.52 1.65
N LYS A 304 -19.08 5.40 2.66
CA LYS A 304 -18.15 6.52 2.84
C LYS A 304 -17.10 6.26 3.93
N THR A 305 -17.13 5.09 4.55
CA THR A 305 -16.28 4.77 5.71
C THR A 305 -15.02 4.06 5.25
N ASP A 306 -13.85 4.69 5.44
CA ASP A 306 -12.58 3.97 5.35
C ASP A 306 -12.48 3.04 6.57
N TRP A 307 -12.83 1.78 6.33
CA TRP A 307 -13.02 0.78 7.40
C TRP A 307 -11.72 0.52 8.16
N TYR A 308 -10.57 0.59 7.48
CA TYR A 308 -9.29 0.32 8.11
C TYR A 308 -8.85 1.51 8.93
N LYS A 309 -8.95 2.72 8.37
CA LYS A 309 -8.63 3.96 9.09
C LYS A 309 -9.46 4.11 10.37
N LEU A 310 -10.77 3.88 10.27
CA LEU A 310 -11.67 3.98 11.44
C LEU A 310 -11.38 2.85 12.45
N GLY A 311 -11.21 1.62 11.97
CA GLY A 311 -10.99 0.47 12.84
C GLY A 311 -9.62 0.47 13.52
N SER A 312 -8.56 0.93 12.86
CA SER A 312 -7.23 0.99 13.46
C SER A 312 -7.17 2.04 14.57
N ASP A 313 -7.79 3.21 14.36
CA ASP A 313 -7.92 4.23 15.39
C ASP A 313 -8.74 3.74 16.60
N ASP A 314 -9.88 3.08 16.35
CA ASP A 314 -10.74 2.51 17.39
C ASP A 314 -10.01 1.47 18.25
N VAL A 315 -9.31 0.54 17.60
CA VAL A 315 -8.59 -0.56 18.24
C VAL A 315 -7.38 -0.03 19.00
N VAL A 316 -6.53 0.81 18.39
CA VAL A 316 -5.33 1.35 19.05
C VAL A 316 -5.69 2.17 20.28
N THR A 317 -6.71 3.03 20.20
CA THR A 317 -7.13 3.89 21.32
C THR A 317 -7.68 3.10 22.51
N ARG A 318 -8.16 1.87 22.30
CA ARG A 318 -8.75 1.02 23.34
C ARG A 318 -7.78 0.02 23.97
N GLN A 319 -6.55 -0.05 23.50
CA GLN A 319 -5.57 -0.95 24.10
C GLN A 319 -5.31 -0.54 25.55
N LYS A 320 -5.38 -1.50 26.47
CA LYS A 320 -5.07 -1.29 27.89
C LYS A 320 -3.58 -1.04 28.09
N GLU A 321 -3.23 -0.46 29.23
CA GLU A 321 -1.83 -0.18 29.60
C GLU A 321 -0.96 -1.45 29.64
N ASP A 322 -1.56 -2.60 29.97
CA ASP A 322 -0.88 -3.90 29.99
C ASP A 322 -0.66 -4.51 28.59
N GLY A 323 -1.14 -3.83 27.54
CA GLY A 323 -1.04 -4.27 26.15
C GLY A 323 -2.21 -5.14 25.67
N SER A 324 -3.16 -5.48 26.53
CA SER A 324 -4.31 -6.31 26.16
C SER A 324 -5.45 -5.53 25.54
N TRP A 325 -6.32 -6.27 24.86
CA TRP A 325 -7.71 -5.90 24.63
C TRP A 325 -8.58 -6.90 25.39
N GLU A 326 -8.95 -6.57 26.62
CA GLU A 326 -9.77 -7.37 27.54
C GLU A 326 -9.20 -8.75 27.91
N HIS A 327 -9.38 -9.75 27.06
CA HIS A 327 -8.98 -11.14 27.29
C HIS A 327 -8.37 -11.76 26.04
N LEU A 328 -7.80 -12.96 26.16
CA LEU A 328 -6.99 -13.58 25.10
C LEU A 328 -7.67 -13.61 23.72
N PRO A 329 -8.96 -13.99 23.58
CA PRO A 329 -9.61 -13.96 22.28
C PRO A 329 -9.68 -12.58 21.62
N ASP A 330 -9.98 -11.56 22.42
CA ASP A 330 -10.13 -10.18 21.95
C ASP A 330 -8.78 -9.58 21.56
N THR A 331 -7.75 -9.86 22.35
CA THR A 331 -6.36 -9.47 22.03
C THR A 331 -5.88 -10.13 20.74
N ALA A 332 -6.16 -11.42 20.55
CA ALA A 332 -5.81 -12.14 19.33
C ALA A 332 -6.55 -11.59 18.10
N PHE A 333 -7.86 -11.33 18.19
CA PHE A 333 -8.62 -10.73 17.10
C PHE A 333 -8.19 -9.29 16.78
N ALA A 334 -7.87 -8.47 17.79
CA ALA A 334 -7.33 -7.13 17.60
C ALA A 334 -6.00 -7.18 16.83
N ILE A 335 -5.07 -8.06 17.22
CA ILE A 335 -3.81 -8.28 16.50
C ILE A 335 -4.08 -8.71 15.06
N LEU A 336 -4.93 -9.72 14.84
CA LEU A 336 -5.26 -10.21 13.50
C LEU A 336 -5.84 -9.11 12.62
N PHE A 337 -6.74 -8.28 13.15
CA PHE A 337 -7.28 -7.11 12.45
C PHE A 337 -6.16 -6.15 12.01
N LEU A 338 -5.32 -5.70 12.95
CA LEU A 338 -4.26 -4.73 12.68
C LEU A 338 -3.23 -5.29 11.68
N VAL A 339 -2.78 -6.52 11.90
CA VAL A 339 -1.76 -7.21 11.10
C VAL A 339 -2.20 -7.45 9.66
N HIS A 340 -3.47 -7.76 9.42
CA HIS A 340 -3.94 -8.06 8.08
C HIS A 340 -4.48 -6.83 7.33
N GLY A 341 -4.85 -5.76 8.04
CA GLY A 341 -5.25 -4.50 7.42
C GLY A 341 -4.08 -3.57 7.09
N ARG A 342 -2.96 -3.65 7.84
CA ARG A 342 -1.75 -2.82 7.63
C ARG A 342 -0.84 -3.15 6.43
N PRO A 343 -0.87 -4.36 5.81
CA PRO A 343 0.07 -4.69 4.75
C PRO A 343 0.03 -3.65 3.62
N PRO A 344 1.18 -3.33 3.03
CA PRO A 344 1.26 -2.38 1.92
C PRO A 344 0.33 -2.70 0.76
N ILE A 345 -0.13 -1.67 0.06
CA ILE A 345 -0.92 -1.83 -1.16
C ILE A 345 0.04 -1.95 -2.34
N LEU A 346 0.05 -3.13 -2.96
CA LEU A 346 0.89 -3.45 -4.11
C LEU A 346 0.51 -2.59 -5.32
N LEU A 347 -0.79 -2.58 -5.62
CA LEU A 347 -1.36 -1.85 -6.74
C LEU A 347 -2.81 -1.46 -6.46
N ASN A 348 -3.20 -0.34 -7.04
CA ASN A 348 -4.56 0.16 -7.08
C ASN A 348 -5.19 -0.24 -8.42
N LYS A 349 -6.28 -1.01 -8.43
CA LYS A 349 -7.09 -1.27 -9.62
C LYS A 349 -8.07 -0.11 -9.81
N LEU A 350 -8.02 0.55 -10.95
CA LEU A 350 -8.87 1.70 -11.22
C LEU A 350 -10.27 1.25 -11.66
N GLN A 351 -11.28 1.55 -10.85
CA GLN A 351 -12.67 1.63 -11.28
C GLN A 351 -12.88 2.97 -11.98
N TYR A 352 -13.39 2.92 -13.21
CA TYR A 352 -13.56 4.12 -14.03
C TYR A 352 -14.85 4.10 -14.86
N ASP A 353 -15.35 5.30 -15.10
CA ASP A 353 -16.39 5.58 -16.08
C ASP A 353 -15.76 6.18 -17.34
N LEU A 354 -16.39 5.92 -18.48
CA LEU A 354 -16.07 6.46 -19.78
C LEU A 354 -16.96 7.67 -20.06
N ALA A 355 -16.33 8.78 -20.41
CA ALA A 355 -17.01 9.96 -20.92
C ALA A 355 -17.70 9.64 -22.24
N VAL A 356 -18.91 10.20 -22.41
CA VAL A 356 -19.72 10.15 -23.63
C VAL A 356 -19.99 11.57 -24.10
N ASP A 357 -20.23 11.76 -25.40
CA ASP A 357 -20.39 13.10 -26.00
C ASP A 357 -21.66 13.79 -25.48
N GLU A 358 -22.74 13.03 -25.24
CA GLU A 358 -23.98 13.49 -24.62
C GLU A 358 -24.51 12.42 -23.64
N GLY A 359 -24.95 12.86 -22.46
CA GLY A 359 -25.53 11.99 -21.42
C GLY A 359 -24.61 11.69 -20.24
N GLU A 360 -25.06 10.78 -19.37
CA GLU A 360 -24.31 10.35 -18.18
C GLU A 360 -23.10 9.47 -18.59
N PRO A 361 -21.96 9.58 -17.87
CA PRO A 361 -20.83 8.68 -18.09
C PRO A 361 -21.27 7.22 -18.00
N LYS A 362 -20.73 6.39 -18.88
CA LYS A 362 -21.00 4.95 -18.88
C LYS A 362 -19.91 4.24 -18.09
N GLU A 363 -20.27 3.30 -17.22
CA GLU A 363 -19.27 2.48 -16.55
C GLU A 363 -18.37 1.78 -17.58
N GLY A 364 -17.06 1.94 -17.45
CA GLY A 364 -16.09 1.26 -18.29
C GLY A 364 -15.95 -0.21 -17.89
N ASN A 365 -15.52 -1.06 -18.82
CA ASN A 365 -15.24 -2.47 -18.53
C ASN A 365 -13.92 -2.65 -17.74
N TRP A 366 -13.82 -2.00 -16.58
CA TRP A 366 -12.61 -1.99 -15.74
C TRP A 366 -12.38 -3.32 -15.01
N ASN A 367 -13.43 -4.15 -14.88
CA ASN A 367 -13.42 -5.38 -14.11
C ASN A 367 -13.82 -6.64 -14.90
N GLU A 368 -13.27 -6.80 -16.11
CA GLU A 368 -13.43 -8.02 -16.93
C GLU A 368 -13.07 -9.30 -16.15
N ARG A 369 -12.04 -9.20 -15.29
CA ARG A 369 -11.53 -10.28 -14.46
C ARG A 369 -11.56 -9.91 -12.98
N PRO A 370 -12.65 -10.15 -12.24
CA PRO A 370 -12.81 -9.69 -10.85
C PRO A 370 -11.73 -10.13 -9.85
N ARG A 371 -10.97 -11.18 -10.17
CA ARG A 371 -9.92 -11.77 -9.31
C ARG A 371 -8.50 -11.66 -9.87
N ASP A 372 -8.29 -10.93 -10.96
CA ASP A 372 -6.96 -10.79 -11.58
C ASP A 372 -5.91 -10.25 -10.59
N VAL A 373 -6.11 -9.05 -10.07
CA VAL A 373 -5.21 -8.34 -9.18
C VAL A 373 -5.13 -9.02 -7.81
N ALA A 374 -6.24 -9.55 -7.30
CA ALA A 374 -6.26 -10.28 -6.05
C ALA A 374 -5.32 -11.49 -6.09
N ASN A 375 -5.39 -12.26 -7.18
CA ASN A 375 -4.61 -13.47 -7.36
C ASN A 375 -3.16 -13.16 -7.75
N LEU A 376 -2.91 -12.13 -8.55
CA LEU A 376 -1.55 -11.63 -8.82
C LEU A 376 -0.87 -11.20 -7.52
N THR A 377 -1.56 -10.42 -6.69
CA THR A 377 -1.03 -9.94 -5.39
C THR A 377 -0.72 -11.11 -4.46
N ARG A 378 -1.61 -12.12 -4.40
CA ARG A 378 -1.34 -13.35 -3.65
C ARG A 378 -0.11 -14.08 -4.17
N TRP A 379 0.00 -14.24 -5.49
CA TRP A 379 1.15 -14.90 -6.10
C TRP A 379 2.46 -14.16 -5.78
N ILE A 380 2.50 -12.83 -5.96
CA ILE A 380 3.67 -12.00 -5.62
C ILE A 380 3.98 -12.08 -4.13
N SER A 381 2.97 -12.04 -3.25
CA SER A 381 3.15 -12.19 -1.80
C SER A 381 3.86 -13.49 -1.43
N HIS A 382 3.52 -14.60 -2.10
CA HIS A 382 4.18 -15.88 -1.91
C HIS A 382 5.63 -15.88 -2.42
N GLN A 383 5.92 -15.24 -3.55
CA GLN A 383 7.29 -15.16 -4.08
C GLN A 383 8.20 -14.26 -3.25
N ALA A 384 7.65 -13.14 -2.73
CA ALA A 384 8.36 -12.17 -1.93
C ALA A 384 8.52 -12.57 -0.46
N GLU A 385 7.75 -13.56 -0.01
CA GLU A 385 7.55 -13.89 1.41
C GLU A 385 7.07 -12.69 2.25
N TRP A 386 6.39 -11.73 1.61
CA TRP A 386 5.85 -10.52 2.22
C TRP A 386 4.34 -10.48 2.06
N LYS A 387 3.63 -10.08 3.11
CA LYS A 387 2.19 -9.84 3.02
C LYS A 387 1.96 -8.56 2.22
N LEU A 388 1.17 -8.65 1.15
CA LEU A 388 0.78 -7.53 0.31
C LEU A 388 -0.74 -7.52 0.15
N ASN A 389 -1.31 -6.32 0.09
CA ASN A 389 -2.70 -6.09 -0.24
C ASN A 389 -2.83 -5.46 -1.62
N TRP A 390 -4.05 -5.39 -2.12
CA TRP A 390 -4.43 -4.65 -3.30
C TRP A 390 -5.70 -3.87 -2.98
N GLN A 391 -6.02 -2.89 -3.81
CA GLN A 391 -7.17 -2.03 -3.56
C GLN A 391 -7.86 -1.62 -4.85
N VAL A 392 -9.18 -1.46 -4.81
CA VAL A 392 -9.94 -0.75 -5.86
C VAL A 392 -10.03 0.73 -5.50
N THR A 393 -9.78 1.60 -6.47
CA THR A 393 -9.88 3.05 -6.31
C THR A 393 -10.60 3.66 -7.52
N SER A 394 -11.00 4.93 -7.42
CA SER A 394 -11.67 5.66 -8.49
C SER A 394 -11.08 7.05 -8.66
N LEU A 395 -11.31 7.67 -9.81
CA LEU A 395 -10.85 9.04 -10.07
C LEU A 395 -11.61 10.10 -9.25
N SER A 396 -12.78 9.75 -8.69
CA SER A 396 -13.50 10.61 -7.74
C SER A 396 -12.79 10.72 -6.38
N ALA A 397 -11.89 9.78 -6.06
CA ALA A 397 -11.07 9.76 -4.86
C ALA A 397 -9.57 9.90 -5.21
N ALA A 398 -9.21 10.91 -6.02
CA ALA A 398 -7.87 11.06 -6.60
C ALA A 398 -6.71 11.00 -5.58
N SER A 399 -6.93 11.38 -4.33
CA SER A 399 -5.93 11.25 -3.25
C SER A 399 -5.51 9.81 -2.99
N ASP A 400 -6.40 8.85 -3.23
CA ASP A 400 -6.24 7.44 -2.89
C ASP A 400 -5.41 6.70 -3.95
N LEU A 401 -5.27 7.28 -5.14
CA LEU A 401 -4.40 6.74 -6.19
C LEU A 401 -2.97 6.54 -5.67
N SER A 402 -2.51 7.44 -4.80
CA SER A 402 -1.16 7.44 -4.21
C SER A 402 -0.96 6.47 -3.05
N ASP A 403 -2.00 5.73 -2.62
CA ASP A 403 -1.90 4.70 -1.60
C ASP A 403 -1.03 3.51 -2.08
N ALA A 404 -0.92 3.33 -3.40
CA ALA A 404 -0.09 2.31 -4.04
C ALA A 404 0.94 2.96 -5.00
N PRO A 405 2.09 2.31 -5.25
CA PRO A 405 3.07 2.80 -6.23
C PRO A 405 2.61 2.60 -7.68
N VAL A 406 1.71 1.64 -7.92
CA VAL A 406 1.22 1.29 -9.26
C VAL A 406 -0.29 1.46 -9.33
N LEU A 407 -0.76 2.19 -10.34
CA LEU A 407 -2.17 2.26 -10.74
C LEU A 407 -2.40 1.33 -11.93
N TYR A 408 -3.18 0.29 -11.74
CA TYR A 408 -3.56 -0.67 -12.75
C TYR A 408 -4.86 -0.26 -13.44
N ILE A 409 -4.81 -0.09 -14.76
CA ILE A 409 -5.95 0.22 -15.61
C ILE A 409 -6.10 -0.93 -16.61
N SER A 410 -7.24 -1.60 -16.61
CA SER A 410 -7.53 -2.70 -17.52
C SER A 410 -8.87 -2.50 -18.18
N GLY A 411 -9.05 -3.09 -19.36
CA GLY A 411 -10.33 -3.15 -20.03
C GLY A 411 -10.18 -3.53 -21.50
N ASN A 412 -11.30 -3.57 -22.20
CA ASN A 412 -11.38 -3.93 -23.61
C ASN A 412 -12.02 -2.85 -24.51
N GLN A 413 -12.37 -1.69 -23.95
CA GLN A 413 -12.99 -0.55 -24.65
C GLN A 413 -12.00 0.61 -24.82
N ALA A 414 -12.27 1.53 -25.76
CA ALA A 414 -11.54 2.79 -25.82
C ALA A 414 -11.72 3.60 -24.53
N LEU A 415 -10.60 3.98 -23.92
CA LEU A 415 -10.58 4.93 -22.81
C LEU A 415 -10.95 6.34 -23.30
N ARG A 416 -11.88 6.96 -22.58
CA ARG A 416 -12.30 8.35 -22.74
C ARG A 416 -12.51 8.96 -21.36
N PHE A 417 -11.57 9.78 -20.90
CA PHE A 417 -11.63 10.46 -19.61
C PHE A 417 -11.89 11.96 -19.81
N LYS A 418 -12.51 12.59 -18.82
CA LYS A 418 -12.69 14.03 -18.78
C LYS A 418 -11.35 14.74 -18.47
N PRO A 419 -11.17 16.03 -18.83
CA PRO A 419 -9.92 16.75 -18.59
C PRO A 419 -9.42 16.71 -17.13
N GLU A 420 -10.33 16.80 -16.15
CA GLU A 420 -10.01 16.74 -14.72
C GLU A 420 -9.54 15.34 -14.27
N GLN A 421 -10.06 14.29 -14.91
CA GLN A 421 -9.66 12.91 -14.68
C GLN A 421 -8.25 12.67 -15.24
N ILE A 422 -7.98 13.18 -16.45
CA ILE A 422 -6.64 13.14 -17.07
C ILE A 422 -5.64 13.92 -16.22
N ALA A 423 -6.01 15.10 -15.70
CA ALA A 423 -5.17 15.87 -14.79
C ALA A 423 -4.85 15.12 -13.49
N SER A 424 -5.82 14.37 -12.94
CA SER A 424 -5.62 13.53 -11.76
C SER A 424 -4.64 12.38 -12.02
N LEU A 425 -4.78 11.70 -13.18
CA LEU A 425 -3.85 10.65 -13.61
C LEU A 425 -2.43 11.20 -13.84
N ARG A 426 -2.31 12.37 -14.51
CA ARG A 426 -1.03 13.05 -14.70
C ARG A 426 -0.40 13.39 -13.35
N THR A 427 -1.17 13.93 -12.41
CA THR A 427 -0.68 14.28 -11.06
C THR A 427 -0.16 13.05 -10.33
N PHE A 428 -0.90 11.93 -10.35
CA PHE A 428 -0.44 10.67 -9.77
C PHE A 428 0.93 10.23 -10.33
N VAL A 429 1.11 10.33 -11.65
CA VAL A 429 2.38 9.98 -12.30
C VAL A 429 3.49 10.96 -11.92
N GLU A 430 3.24 12.28 -11.96
CA GLU A 430 4.22 13.30 -11.60
C GLU A 430 4.62 13.26 -10.12
N ASP A 431 3.73 12.78 -9.27
CA ASP A 431 3.98 12.51 -7.87
C ASP A 431 4.79 11.22 -7.66
N GLY A 432 5.11 10.47 -8.73
CA GLY A 432 6.01 9.31 -8.69
C GLY A 432 5.33 7.97 -8.93
N GLY A 433 4.01 7.97 -9.16
CA GLY A 433 3.27 6.76 -9.52
C GLY A 433 3.63 6.22 -10.90
N LEU A 434 3.39 4.94 -11.09
CA LEU A 434 3.47 4.24 -12.37
C LEU A 434 2.08 3.76 -12.79
N ILE A 435 1.66 4.03 -14.02
CA ILE A 435 0.41 3.45 -14.56
C ILE A 435 0.71 2.17 -15.33
N LEU A 436 0.08 1.06 -14.97
CA LEU A 436 0.14 -0.21 -15.69
C LEU A 436 -1.18 -0.46 -16.42
N GLY A 437 -1.13 -0.46 -17.75
CA GLY A 437 -2.22 -0.82 -18.64
C GLY A 437 -2.24 -2.31 -18.99
N ASN A 438 -3.42 -2.95 -18.94
CA ASN A 438 -3.63 -4.28 -19.49
C ASN A 438 -4.78 -4.25 -20.50
N ALA A 439 -4.49 -4.59 -21.76
CA ALA A 439 -5.53 -4.78 -22.76
C ALA A 439 -6.22 -6.13 -22.54
N ASP A 440 -7.32 -6.12 -21.81
CA ASP A 440 -8.11 -7.33 -21.56
C ASP A 440 -8.61 -7.87 -22.91
N CYS A 441 -8.61 -9.19 -23.04
CA CYS A 441 -9.05 -9.90 -24.25
C CYS A 441 -8.19 -9.52 -25.48
N ALA A 442 -6.96 -9.05 -25.26
CA ALA A 442 -6.07 -8.51 -26.28
C ALA A 442 -6.72 -7.38 -27.12
N SER A 443 -7.55 -6.53 -26.50
CA SER A 443 -8.26 -5.46 -27.19
C SER A 443 -7.30 -4.41 -27.75
N LYS A 444 -7.22 -4.36 -29.08
CA LYS A 444 -6.49 -3.30 -29.80
C LYS A 444 -7.09 -1.91 -29.52
N GLU A 445 -8.40 -1.81 -29.40
CA GLU A 445 -9.10 -0.55 -29.14
C GLU A 445 -8.65 0.07 -27.81
N PHE A 446 -8.62 -0.74 -26.74
CA PHE A 446 -8.10 -0.32 -25.44
C PHE A 446 -6.62 0.08 -25.56
N ALA A 447 -5.78 -0.80 -26.13
CA ALA A 447 -4.34 -0.56 -26.25
C ALA A 447 -4.02 0.74 -27.00
N ASP A 448 -4.70 1.02 -28.11
CA ASP A 448 -4.52 2.25 -28.87
C ASP A 448 -4.99 3.48 -28.07
N SER A 449 -6.11 3.39 -27.35
CA SER A 449 -6.62 4.48 -26.53
C SER A 449 -5.75 4.79 -25.32
N PHE A 450 -5.17 3.77 -24.68
CA PHE A 450 -4.23 3.93 -23.57
C PHE A 450 -2.96 4.64 -24.02
N ARG A 451 -2.48 4.33 -25.23
CA ARG A 451 -1.35 5.05 -25.84
C ARG A 451 -1.68 6.50 -26.10
N ARG A 452 -2.87 6.81 -26.65
CA ARG A 452 -3.35 8.19 -26.84
C ARG A 452 -3.44 8.95 -25.52
N LEU A 453 -3.99 8.33 -24.47
CA LEU A 453 -4.05 8.91 -23.13
C LEU A 453 -2.65 9.29 -22.61
N GLY A 454 -1.65 8.43 -22.82
CA GLY A 454 -0.27 8.76 -22.44
C GLY A 454 0.32 9.92 -23.25
N SER A 455 0.06 10.00 -24.56
CA SER A 455 0.48 11.15 -25.38
C SER A 455 -0.24 12.45 -25.00
N GLU A 456 -1.50 12.38 -24.57
CA GLU A 456 -2.24 13.54 -24.07
C GLU A 456 -1.70 14.01 -22.70
N MET A 457 -1.40 13.08 -21.80
CA MET A 457 -0.77 13.40 -20.52
C MET A 457 0.66 13.90 -20.71
N PHE A 458 1.44 13.35 -21.64
CA PHE A 458 2.85 13.62 -21.81
C PHE A 458 3.24 13.76 -23.29
N PRO A 459 2.94 14.91 -23.93
CA PRO A 459 3.11 15.10 -25.37
C PRO A 459 4.56 15.08 -25.87
N LEU A 460 5.54 15.14 -24.96
CA LEU A 460 6.96 15.07 -25.30
C LEU A 460 7.50 13.63 -25.40
N TYR A 461 6.70 12.63 -25.02
CA TYR A 461 7.14 11.25 -24.89
C TYR A 461 6.26 10.33 -25.74
N GLU A 462 6.86 9.23 -26.21
CA GLU A 462 6.18 8.24 -27.05
C GLU A 462 6.32 6.83 -26.47
N PHE A 463 5.28 6.02 -26.67
CA PHE A 463 5.34 4.60 -26.32
C PHE A 463 6.28 3.85 -27.27
N ARG A 464 7.14 3.03 -26.69
CA ARG A 464 8.08 2.14 -27.39
C ARG A 464 8.05 0.76 -26.76
N GLU A 465 8.53 -0.26 -27.48
CA GLU A 465 8.82 -1.54 -26.86
C GLU A 465 9.88 -1.36 -25.76
N LEU A 466 9.64 -1.96 -24.60
CA LEU A 466 10.53 -1.86 -23.46
C LEU A 466 11.89 -2.49 -23.83
N PRO A 467 13.02 -1.75 -23.77
CA PRO A 467 14.30 -2.26 -24.21
C PRO A 467 14.72 -3.52 -23.44
N GLU A 468 15.35 -4.49 -24.11
CA GLU A 468 15.77 -5.76 -23.49
C GLU A 468 16.75 -5.56 -22.32
N GLY A 469 17.59 -4.51 -22.40
CA GLY A 469 18.53 -4.13 -21.35
C GLY A 469 17.90 -3.39 -20.15
N HIS A 470 16.61 -3.05 -20.20
CA HIS A 470 15.96 -2.27 -19.16
C HIS A 470 15.96 -2.99 -17.80
N VAL A 471 16.05 -2.23 -16.70
CA VAL A 471 16.15 -2.77 -15.33
C VAL A 471 14.93 -3.60 -14.89
N ILE A 472 13.76 -3.42 -15.53
CA ILE A 472 12.60 -4.30 -15.34
C ILE A 472 12.91 -5.74 -15.77
N TYR A 473 13.72 -5.93 -16.81
CA TYR A 473 14.08 -7.26 -17.32
C TYR A 473 15.37 -7.81 -16.71
N THR A 474 16.33 -6.93 -16.43
CA THR A 474 17.68 -7.31 -16.04
C THR A 474 17.95 -7.13 -14.54
N GLY A 475 17.28 -6.19 -13.88
CA GLY A 475 17.51 -5.81 -12.48
C GLY A 475 16.68 -6.59 -11.46
N GLN A 476 15.55 -7.17 -11.88
CA GLN A 476 14.55 -7.77 -10.98
C GLN A 476 14.79 -9.27 -10.74
N PRO A 477 14.08 -9.92 -9.78
CA PRO A 477 14.26 -11.34 -9.48
C PRO A 477 14.03 -12.27 -10.68
N PHE A 478 13.05 -11.95 -11.54
CA PHE A 478 12.70 -12.78 -12.70
C PHE A 478 13.39 -12.27 -13.96
N LYS A 479 14.43 -12.96 -14.42
CA LYS A 479 15.23 -12.51 -15.57
C LYS A 479 14.54 -12.83 -16.88
N ARG A 480 14.35 -11.81 -17.74
CA ARG A 480 13.73 -11.97 -19.08
C ARG A 480 14.40 -13.04 -19.92
N GLU A 481 15.73 -13.16 -19.86
CA GLU A 481 16.51 -14.15 -20.62
C GLU A 481 16.08 -15.61 -20.34
N LYS A 482 15.40 -15.86 -19.22
CA LYS A 482 14.87 -17.18 -18.84
C LYS A 482 13.47 -17.44 -19.39
N TRP A 483 12.81 -16.43 -19.97
CA TRP A 483 11.46 -16.55 -20.51
C TRP A 483 11.47 -17.18 -21.89
N LYS A 484 10.79 -18.32 -22.03
CA LYS A 484 10.63 -18.98 -23.34
C LYS A 484 9.79 -18.17 -24.33
N SER A 485 8.80 -17.44 -23.82
CA SER A 485 7.85 -16.67 -24.63
C SER A 485 7.55 -15.34 -23.92
N PRO A 486 8.48 -14.38 -24.00
CA PRO A 486 8.28 -13.07 -23.40
C PRO A 486 7.06 -12.35 -24.02
N PRO A 487 6.17 -11.74 -23.22
CA PRO A 487 5.14 -10.86 -23.77
C PRO A 487 5.76 -9.57 -24.33
N SER A 488 5.05 -8.92 -25.26
CA SER A 488 5.35 -7.52 -25.61
C SER A 488 4.98 -6.62 -24.44
N VAL A 489 5.85 -5.64 -24.18
CA VAL A 489 5.67 -4.64 -23.13
C VAL A 489 5.98 -3.29 -23.75
N LEU A 490 4.96 -2.45 -23.90
CA LEU A 490 5.15 -1.07 -24.35
C LEU A 490 5.33 -0.17 -23.14
N ALA A 491 6.21 0.83 -23.22
CA ALA A 491 6.45 1.76 -22.14
C ALA A 491 6.66 3.20 -22.64
N LEU A 492 6.15 4.15 -21.86
CA LEU A 492 6.28 5.59 -22.04
C LEU A 492 7.24 6.11 -20.97
N SER A 493 8.39 6.66 -21.39
CA SER A 493 9.43 7.14 -20.47
C SER A 493 9.65 8.64 -20.60
N ASN A 494 9.93 9.30 -19.47
CA ASN A 494 10.48 10.66 -19.45
C ASN A 494 12.01 10.69 -19.57
N GLY A 495 12.66 9.59 -19.95
CA GLY A 495 14.11 9.43 -20.01
C GLY A 495 14.79 9.15 -18.66
N ALA A 496 14.11 9.41 -17.52
CA ALA A 496 14.63 9.10 -16.19
C ALA A 496 14.01 7.82 -15.62
N ARG A 497 12.70 7.61 -15.84
CA ARG A 497 11.95 6.41 -15.46
C ARG A 497 10.83 6.11 -16.46
N GLU A 498 10.22 4.96 -16.33
CA GLU A 498 8.96 4.65 -17.02
C GLU A 498 7.80 5.31 -16.25
N LEU A 499 6.92 5.99 -16.99
CA LEU A 499 5.73 6.68 -16.48
C LEU A 499 4.47 5.82 -16.62
N MET A 500 4.38 5.14 -17.77
CA MET A 500 3.29 4.24 -18.10
C MET A 500 3.85 3.00 -18.78
N VAL A 501 3.32 1.84 -18.43
CA VAL A 501 3.63 0.54 -19.04
C VAL A 501 2.34 -0.08 -19.53
N LEU A 502 2.35 -0.73 -20.69
CA LEU A 502 1.19 -1.37 -21.30
C LEU A 502 1.54 -2.80 -21.72
N LEU A 503 0.66 -3.74 -21.38
CA LEU A 503 0.65 -5.12 -21.87
C LEU A 503 -0.44 -5.20 -22.96
N PRO A 504 -0.09 -5.03 -24.25
CA PRO A 504 -1.07 -4.71 -25.29
C PRO A 504 -1.78 -5.93 -25.88
N THR A 505 -1.19 -7.12 -25.78
CA THR A 505 -1.66 -8.30 -26.55
C THR A 505 -1.66 -9.60 -25.77
N ALA A 506 -0.89 -9.71 -24.69
CA ALA A 506 -0.69 -10.98 -24.00
C ALA A 506 -1.82 -11.36 -23.04
N ASP A 507 -2.65 -10.39 -22.65
CA ASP A 507 -3.74 -10.52 -21.66
C ASP A 507 -3.35 -11.41 -20.46
N PRO A 508 -2.32 -11.04 -19.68
CA PRO A 508 -1.92 -11.79 -18.51
C PRO A 508 -3.01 -11.85 -17.42
N ALA A 509 -3.91 -10.85 -17.36
CA ALA A 509 -5.02 -10.81 -16.39
C ALA A 509 -5.91 -12.06 -16.46
N ARG A 510 -6.08 -12.63 -17.66
CA ARG A 510 -6.73 -13.94 -17.86
C ARG A 510 -6.15 -15.06 -17.01
N TRP A 511 -4.82 -15.12 -16.94
CA TRP A 511 -4.10 -16.18 -16.25
C TRP A 511 -3.95 -15.88 -14.76
N TRP A 512 -3.80 -14.60 -14.39
CA TRP A 512 -3.86 -14.17 -12.99
C TRP A 512 -5.20 -14.54 -12.37
N HIS A 513 -6.30 -14.27 -13.08
CA HIS A 513 -7.65 -14.62 -12.64
C HIS A 513 -7.80 -16.11 -12.32
N SER A 514 -7.38 -16.99 -13.24
CA SER A 514 -7.51 -18.44 -13.08
C SER A 514 -6.41 -19.09 -12.24
N GLN A 515 -5.40 -18.34 -11.81
CA GLN A 515 -4.20 -18.83 -11.12
C GLN A 515 -3.42 -19.89 -11.93
N ALA A 516 -3.61 -19.94 -13.24
CA ALA A 516 -2.97 -20.90 -14.14
C ALA A 516 -1.56 -20.44 -14.53
N HIS A 517 -0.64 -20.61 -13.59
CA HIS A 517 0.75 -20.17 -13.71
C HIS A 517 1.63 -21.08 -14.59
N LYS A 518 1.47 -22.40 -14.47
CA LYS A 518 2.37 -23.38 -15.10
C LYS A 518 2.37 -23.24 -16.62
N GLY A 519 3.55 -23.02 -17.22
CA GLY A 519 3.73 -22.79 -18.66
C GLY A 519 3.37 -21.37 -19.10
N ARG A 520 3.01 -20.48 -18.17
CA ARG A 520 2.67 -19.06 -18.36
C ARG A 520 3.46 -18.16 -17.41
N GLU A 521 4.57 -18.65 -16.89
CA GLU A 521 5.45 -17.95 -15.93
C GLU A 521 5.74 -16.50 -16.34
N PRO A 522 6.12 -16.19 -17.61
CA PRO A 522 6.44 -14.83 -18.02
C PRO A 522 5.31 -13.82 -17.81
N LEU A 523 4.05 -14.27 -17.85
CA LEU A 523 2.87 -13.40 -17.70
C LEU A 523 2.64 -12.96 -16.25
N PHE A 524 3.11 -13.74 -15.27
CA PHE A 524 3.10 -13.36 -13.85
C PHE A 524 4.36 -12.58 -13.50
N GLU A 525 5.51 -13.09 -13.95
CA GLU A 525 6.83 -12.56 -13.66
C GLU A 525 7.03 -11.14 -14.22
N VAL A 526 6.48 -10.81 -15.39
CA VAL A 526 6.58 -9.46 -15.95
C VAL A 526 5.88 -8.42 -15.08
N ALA A 527 4.68 -8.72 -14.57
CA ALA A 527 3.96 -7.80 -13.69
C ALA A 527 4.65 -7.68 -12.33
N ALA A 528 5.19 -8.79 -11.80
CA ALA A 528 6.03 -8.77 -10.61
C ALA A 528 7.22 -7.83 -10.77
N ASN A 529 7.95 -7.95 -11.88
CA ASN A 529 9.11 -7.11 -12.17
C ASN A 529 8.74 -5.64 -12.30
N ILE A 530 7.62 -5.32 -12.95
CA ILE A 530 7.10 -3.94 -13.05
C ILE A 530 6.83 -3.36 -11.67
N VAL A 531 6.23 -4.15 -10.76
CA VAL A 531 5.98 -3.68 -9.41
C VAL A 531 7.28 -3.55 -8.61
N TYR A 532 8.20 -4.52 -8.68
CA TYR A 532 9.50 -4.41 -8.01
C TYR A 532 10.32 -3.20 -8.48
N TYR A 533 10.25 -2.90 -9.78
CA TYR A 533 10.82 -1.69 -10.35
C TYR A 533 10.25 -0.42 -9.71
N ALA A 534 8.92 -0.34 -9.59
CA ALA A 534 8.21 0.80 -9.02
C ALA A 534 8.49 1.03 -7.51
N VAL A 535 9.21 0.12 -6.85
CA VAL A 535 9.49 0.17 -5.39
C VAL A 535 10.98 0.03 -5.06
N ASP A 536 11.86 0.12 -6.05
CA ASP A 536 13.33 -0.05 -5.89
C ASP A 536 13.72 -1.39 -5.23
N GLN A 537 12.93 -2.44 -5.50
CA GLN A 537 13.06 -3.78 -4.88
C GLN A 537 13.07 -3.76 -3.34
N GLN A 538 12.42 -2.76 -2.74
CA GLN A 538 12.24 -2.67 -1.30
C GLN A 538 10.81 -3.04 -0.92
N GLN A 539 10.58 -3.24 0.38
CA GLN A 539 9.22 -3.31 0.89
C GLN A 539 8.50 -2.01 0.57
N THR A 540 7.27 -2.14 0.07
CA THR A 540 6.35 -1.03 -0.14
C THR A 540 6.01 -0.36 1.18
N ARG A 541 5.63 0.91 1.09
CA ARG A 541 5.12 1.71 2.21
C ARG A 541 3.96 1.00 2.92
N SER A 542 3.99 0.96 4.24
CA SER A 542 2.87 0.45 5.03
C SER A 542 1.60 1.22 4.70
N LYS A 543 0.43 0.58 4.81
CA LYS A 543 -0.84 1.26 4.52
C LYS A 543 -0.97 2.50 5.42
N GLY A 544 -1.17 3.67 4.80
CA GLY A 544 -1.25 4.97 5.47
C GLY A 544 0.03 5.81 5.43
N GLU A 545 1.18 5.23 5.08
CA GLU A 545 2.42 6.00 4.86
C GLU A 545 2.38 6.70 3.49
N THR A 546 2.83 7.96 3.45
CA THR A 546 2.89 8.71 2.19
C THR A 546 4.19 9.51 2.01
N HIS A 547 4.68 9.60 0.77
CA HIS A 547 5.75 10.53 0.41
C HIS A 547 5.19 11.85 -0.14
N ILE A 548 3.88 11.91 -0.39
CA ILE A 548 3.18 13.10 -0.86
C ILE A 548 3.17 14.13 0.27
N VAL A 549 3.70 15.31 -0.01
CA VAL A 549 3.67 16.43 0.94
C VAL A 549 2.64 17.43 0.43
N ARG A 550 1.51 17.51 1.12
CA ARG A 550 0.50 18.54 0.88
C ARG A 550 0.88 19.80 1.63
N ARG A 551 0.53 20.96 1.06
CA ARG A 551 0.67 22.25 1.73
C ARG A 551 -0.21 22.25 2.98
N ASP A 552 0.33 22.67 4.12
CA ASP A 552 -0.40 22.79 5.37
C ASP A 552 -0.94 24.22 5.51
N ASP A 553 -2.24 24.40 5.27
CA ASP A 553 -2.88 25.72 5.31
C ASP A 553 -2.89 26.36 6.72
N THR A 554 -2.51 25.62 7.77
CA THR A 554 -2.33 26.17 9.13
C THR A 554 -0.97 26.84 9.34
N VAL A 555 -0.02 26.65 8.42
CA VAL A 555 1.31 27.26 8.46
C VAL A 555 1.30 28.57 7.66
N SER A 556 1.94 29.61 8.20
CA SER A 556 2.15 30.88 7.50
C SER A 556 3.61 31.04 7.10
N ASP A 557 3.85 31.57 5.90
CA ASP A 557 5.20 31.85 5.40
C ASP A 557 5.79 33.11 6.05
N GLU A 558 7.06 33.03 6.46
CA GLU A 558 7.85 34.13 7.02
C GLU A 558 8.72 34.81 5.94
N ARG A 559 9.00 34.11 4.84
CA ARG A 559 9.80 34.64 3.72
C ARG A 559 9.41 34.02 2.38
N THR A 560 9.68 34.75 1.30
CA THR A 560 9.45 34.29 -0.07
C THR A 560 10.77 34.16 -0.81
N MET A 561 10.90 33.10 -1.61
CA MET A 561 12.05 32.85 -2.48
C MET A 561 11.57 32.49 -3.88
N LYS A 562 12.32 32.89 -4.91
CA LYS A 562 12.08 32.47 -6.29
C LYS A 562 13.14 31.49 -6.77
N ALA A 563 12.72 30.44 -7.47
CA ALA A 563 13.60 29.53 -8.20
C ALA A 563 13.17 29.45 -9.67
N ALA A 564 14.13 29.60 -10.58
CA ALA A 564 13.91 29.48 -12.02
C ALA A 564 14.11 28.03 -12.47
N ARG A 565 13.12 27.44 -13.13
CA ARG A 565 13.28 26.19 -13.90
C ARG A 565 13.60 26.54 -15.35
N LEU A 566 14.82 26.23 -15.77
CA LEU A 566 15.35 26.70 -17.04
C LEU A 566 14.85 25.83 -18.20
N ARG A 567 14.04 26.43 -19.08
CA ARG A 567 13.55 25.77 -20.29
C ARG A 567 14.54 25.99 -21.44
N TYR A 568 14.95 24.89 -22.06
CA TYR A 568 15.77 24.86 -23.26
C TYR A 568 15.20 23.84 -24.27
N SER A 569 15.78 23.75 -25.47
CA SER A 569 15.41 22.74 -26.46
C SER A 569 15.85 21.35 -26.00
N GLY A 570 14.92 20.58 -25.42
CA GLY A 570 15.18 19.24 -24.89
C GLY A 570 14.28 18.91 -23.71
N ASN A 571 14.60 17.81 -23.03
CA ASN A 571 13.84 17.34 -21.87
C ASN A 571 14.23 18.11 -20.60
N TRP A 572 13.83 19.38 -20.53
CA TRP A 572 14.22 20.31 -19.46
C TRP A 572 13.48 20.08 -18.12
N ASN A 573 12.34 19.38 -18.16
CA ASN A 573 11.48 19.15 -17.00
C ASN A 573 10.96 17.71 -16.88
N PRO A 574 11.84 16.71 -16.73
CA PRO A 574 11.43 15.32 -16.66
C PRO A 574 10.57 15.01 -15.42
N GLU A 575 10.80 15.68 -14.28
CA GLU A 575 10.14 15.42 -13.00
C GLU A 575 9.60 16.72 -12.36
N PRO A 576 8.50 17.29 -12.88
CA PRO A 576 7.93 18.55 -12.36
C PRO A 576 7.43 18.44 -10.92
N GLY A 577 6.94 17.26 -10.51
CA GLY A 577 6.38 17.03 -9.17
C GLY A 577 7.39 17.26 -8.04
N GLY A 578 8.70 17.05 -8.30
CA GLY A 578 9.74 17.24 -7.29
C GLY A 578 9.83 18.66 -6.74
N TRP A 579 9.66 19.67 -7.60
CA TRP A 579 9.69 21.07 -7.17
C TRP A 579 8.41 21.49 -6.44
N ARG A 580 7.24 20.97 -6.84
CA ARG A 580 5.98 21.17 -6.09
C ARG A 580 6.10 20.62 -4.68
N ARG A 581 6.62 19.39 -4.56
CA ARG A 581 6.83 18.73 -3.27
C ARG A 581 7.85 19.50 -2.41
N LEU A 582 8.98 19.92 -2.97
CA LEU A 582 9.97 20.71 -2.24
C LEU A 582 9.41 22.05 -1.76
N ALA A 583 8.60 22.74 -2.56
CA ALA A 583 7.92 23.97 -2.14
C ALA A 583 6.99 23.74 -0.94
N ASN A 584 6.23 22.64 -0.92
CA ASN A 584 5.39 22.29 0.22
C ASN A 584 6.22 21.92 1.47
N ILE A 585 7.37 21.26 1.30
CA ILE A 585 8.29 20.96 2.41
C ILE A 585 8.82 22.25 3.04
N LEU A 586 9.29 23.18 2.21
CA LEU A 586 9.81 24.47 2.65
C LEU A 586 8.72 25.32 3.32
N HIS A 587 7.49 25.29 2.82
CA HIS A 587 6.35 25.92 3.48
C HIS A 587 6.11 25.30 4.86
N ASN A 588 5.85 23.99 4.91
CA ASN A 588 5.44 23.30 6.13
C ASN A 588 6.52 23.29 7.22
N ARG A 589 7.80 23.14 6.84
CA ARG A 589 8.92 22.97 7.78
C ARG A 589 9.72 24.25 8.03
N ASP A 590 9.85 25.10 7.03
CA ASP A 590 10.74 26.27 7.07
C ASP A 590 10.00 27.60 6.99
N ARG A 591 8.68 27.59 6.79
CA ARG A 591 7.86 28.79 6.59
C ARG A 591 8.36 29.64 5.42
N ILE A 592 8.72 28.97 4.32
CA ILE A 592 9.20 29.62 3.11
C ILE A 592 8.24 29.36 1.95
N ALA A 593 7.70 30.44 1.39
CA ALA A 593 7.02 30.41 0.10
C ALA A 593 8.06 30.31 -1.03
N LEU A 594 8.24 29.11 -1.59
CA LEU A 594 9.06 28.92 -2.78
C LEU A 594 8.22 29.08 -4.05
N ALA A 595 8.37 30.20 -4.75
CA ALA A 595 7.81 30.41 -6.08
C ALA A 595 8.74 29.80 -7.14
N VAL A 596 8.30 28.73 -7.78
CA VAL A 596 9.03 28.06 -8.86
C VAL A 596 8.47 28.53 -10.20
N GLU A 597 9.26 29.21 -11.00
CA GLU A 597 8.83 29.80 -12.28
C GLU A 597 9.59 29.17 -13.46
N GLU A 598 8.87 28.87 -14.54
CA GLU A 598 9.48 28.45 -15.80
C GLU A 598 10.13 29.65 -16.49
N VAL A 599 11.41 29.54 -16.84
CA VAL A 599 12.18 30.59 -17.51
C VAL A 599 12.73 30.07 -18.83
N PRO A 600 12.18 30.50 -19.99
CA PRO A 600 12.73 30.19 -21.30
C PRO A 600 14.09 30.86 -21.50
N LEU A 601 15.14 30.06 -21.66
CA LEU A 601 16.47 30.60 -21.92
C LEU A 601 16.53 31.26 -23.31
N GLY A 602 17.17 32.43 -23.37
CA GLY A 602 17.33 33.25 -24.57
C GLY A 602 16.39 34.47 -24.59
N GLU A 603 15.35 34.48 -23.75
CA GLU A 603 14.36 35.57 -23.66
C GLU A 603 14.75 36.68 -22.68
N LYS A 604 15.92 36.60 -22.02
CA LYS A 604 16.40 37.59 -21.04
C LYS A 604 15.46 37.77 -19.84
N LYS A 605 14.77 36.71 -19.44
CA LYS A 605 13.86 36.66 -18.29
C LYS A 605 14.55 36.16 -17.02
N LEU A 606 15.76 35.61 -17.12
CA LEU A 606 16.54 35.19 -15.97
C LEU A 606 17.28 36.38 -15.33
N ASP A 607 16.76 36.89 -14.22
CA ASP A 607 17.34 38.01 -13.47
C ASP A 607 17.71 37.65 -12.02
N ASN A 608 18.15 38.64 -11.23
CA ASN A 608 18.62 38.45 -9.85
C ASN A 608 17.48 38.34 -8.82
N THR A 609 16.21 38.35 -9.22
CA THR A 609 15.09 38.02 -8.32
C THR A 609 15.02 36.53 -8.02
N PHE A 610 15.61 35.69 -8.88
CA PHE A 610 15.75 34.26 -8.67
C PHE A 610 16.96 33.94 -7.78
N ALA A 611 16.69 33.40 -6.59
CA ALA A 611 17.73 32.95 -5.66
C ALA A 611 18.52 31.75 -6.22
N LEU A 612 17.86 30.94 -7.04
CA LEU A 612 18.42 29.77 -7.69
C LEU A 612 17.85 29.62 -9.10
N ALA A 613 18.69 29.24 -10.06
CA ALA A 613 18.26 28.71 -11.35
C ALA A 613 18.60 27.22 -11.42
N HIS A 614 17.70 26.38 -11.92
CA HIS A 614 17.90 24.93 -12.02
C HIS A 614 17.87 24.48 -13.48
N LEU A 615 18.96 23.87 -13.93
CA LEU A 615 19.10 23.22 -15.23
C LEU A 615 19.17 21.70 -15.03
N THR A 616 18.36 20.94 -15.74
CA THR A 616 18.35 19.47 -15.66
C THR A 616 17.92 18.87 -16.98
N GLY A 617 18.14 17.57 -17.15
CA GLY A 617 17.64 16.81 -18.30
C GLY A 617 18.16 15.38 -18.32
N THR A 618 17.73 14.63 -19.34
CA THR A 618 17.98 13.19 -19.45
C THR A 618 18.78 12.80 -20.69
N THR A 619 19.10 13.74 -21.57
CA THR A 619 19.81 13.52 -22.84
C THR A 619 20.89 14.57 -23.04
N ALA A 620 21.78 14.35 -24.01
CA ALA A 620 22.68 15.39 -24.48
C ALA A 620 21.90 16.66 -24.85
N PHE A 621 22.51 17.83 -24.58
CA PHE A 621 21.95 19.13 -24.92
C PHE A 621 23.03 20.12 -25.33
N ALA A 622 22.61 21.18 -26.03
CA ALA A 622 23.44 22.31 -26.36
C ALA A 622 22.61 23.59 -26.23
N LEU A 623 23.17 24.61 -25.58
CA LEU A 623 22.57 25.94 -25.50
C LEU A 623 23.12 26.82 -26.62
N THR A 624 22.29 27.74 -27.12
CA THR A 624 22.76 28.76 -28.08
C THR A 624 23.74 29.74 -27.40
N ALA A 625 24.41 30.56 -28.20
CA ALA A 625 25.31 31.59 -27.67
C ALA A 625 24.55 32.61 -26.80
N GLU A 626 23.31 32.96 -27.17
CA GLU A 626 22.43 33.87 -26.44
C GLU A 626 22.02 33.27 -25.09
N GLN A 627 21.59 32.01 -25.09
CA GLN A 627 21.22 31.28 -23.87
C GLN A 627 22.40 31.14 -22.91
N THR A 628 23.58 30.80 -23.44
CA THR A 628 24.82 30.72 -22.66
C THR A 628 25.18 32.08 -22.05
N ARG A 629 25.06 33.16 -22.83
CA ARG A 629 25.32 34.54 -22.35
C ARG A 629 24.33 34.97 -21.28
N GLU A 630 23.05 34.58 -21.37
CA GLU A 630 22.07 34.84 -20.33
C GLU A 630 22.44 34.19 -19.00
N LEU A 631 22.87 32.93 -19.01
CA LEU A 631 23.37 32.24 -17.81
C LEU A 631 24.62 32.91 -17.23
N MET A 632 25.57 33.32 -18.09
CA MET A 632 26.75 34.08 -17.65
C MET A 632 26.36 35.39 -16.97
N MET A 633 25.39 36.13 -17.52
CA MET A 633 24.91 37.38 -16.92
C MET A 633 24.20 37.14 -15.58
N TYR A 634 23.38 36.10 -15.48
CA TYR A 634 22.75 35.71 -14.21
C TYR A 634 23.79 35.41 -13.13
N ILE A 635 24.81 34.62 -13.46
CA ILE A 635 25.95 34.36 -12.58
C ILE A 635 26.68 35.66 -12.21
N ALA A 636 27.01 36.50 -13.19
CA ALA A 636 27.72 37.76 -12.93
C ALA A 636 26.95 38.70 -11.98
N ARG A 637 25.61 38.65 -12.01
CA ARG A 637 24.72 39.43 -11.14
C ARG A 637 24.47 38.82 -9.76
N GLY A 638 25.17 37.74 -9.42
CA GLY A 638 25.09 37.10 -8.10
C GLY A 638 24.22 35.85 -8.04
N GLY A 639 23.55 35.47 -9.13
CA GLY A 639 22.73 34.28 -9.23
C GLY A 639 23.52 32.97 -9.08
N THR A 640 22.84 31.91 -8.63
CA THR A 640 23.44 30.58 -8.46
C THR A 640 22.71 29.56 -9.33
N LEU A 641 23.48 28.77 -10.07
CA LEU A 641 22.98 27.72 -10.94
C LEU A 641 23.14 26.36 -10.27
N LEU A 642 22.02 25.65 -10.05
CA LEU A 642 21.99 24.23 -9.72
C LEU A 642 21.87 23.45 -11.04
N ILE A 643 22.74 22.46 -11.23
CA ILE A 643 22.67 21.56 -12.37
C ILE A 643 22.66 20.12 -11.85
N ASP A 644 21.70 19.30 -12.27
CA ASP A 644 21.72 17.86 -11.99
C ASP A 644 21.39 17.05 -13.24
N SER A 645 21.90 15.83 -13.29
CA SER A 645 21.54 14.86 -14.33
C SER A 645 20.33 14.05 -13.87
N ALA A 646 19.13 14.36 -14.36
CA ALA A 646 17.93 13.60 -14.02
C ALA A 646 18.08 12.11 -14.40
N GLY A 647 17.73 11.22 -13.48
CA GLY A 647 17.97 9.78 -13.60
C GLY A 647 19.45 9.34 -13.53
N GLY A 648 20.38 10.29 -13.46
CA GLY A 648 21.82 10.07 -13.58
C GLY A 648 22.31 9.93 -15.03
N SER A 649 21.65 10.60 -15.98
CA SER A 649 22.02 10.56 -17.41
C SER A 649 23.47 10.99 -17.66
N ALA A 650 24.28 10.06 -18.17
CA ALA A 650 25.67 10.34 -18.54
C ALA A 650 25.77 11.30 -19.74
N GLU A 651 24.84 11.23 -20.69
CA GLU A 651 24.81 12.14 -21.84
C GLU A 651 24.56 13.59 -21.41
N PHE A 652 23.58 13.80 -20.53
CA PHE A 652 23.32 15.12 -19.97
C PHE A 652 24.50 15.61 -19.13
N ALA A 653 25.08 14.73 -18.30
CA ALA A 653 26.26 15.06 -17.49
C ALA A 653 27.42 15.59 -18.34
N ASN A 654 27.73 14.92 -19.46
CA ASN A 654 28.81 15.32 -20.37
C ASN A 654 28.54 16.70 -21.02
N SER A 655 27.31 16.95 -21.46
CA SER A 655 26.89 18.27 -21.97
C SER A 655 26.96 19.36 -20.89
N ALA A 656 26.55 19.04 -19.66
CA ALA A 656 26.59 19.95 -18.52
C ALA A 656 28.02 20.33 -18.15
N GLU A 657 28.95 19.37 -18.03
CA GLU A 657 30.36 19.65 -17.73
C GLU A 657 31.00 20.53 -18.83
N THR A 658 30.66 20.28 -20.11
CA THR A 658 31.08 21.12 -21.24
C THR A 658 30.53 22.56 -21.12
N LEU A 659 29.26 22.71 -20.78
CA LEU A 659 28.64 24.03 -20.59
C LEU A 659 29.29 24.78 -19.40
N ILE A 660 29.52 24.10 -18.28
CA ILE A 660 30.12 24.69 -17.08
C ILE A 660 31.48 25.32 -17.39
N GLY A 661 32.32 24.63 -18.17
CA GLY A 661 33.62 25.15 -18.60
C GLY A 661 33.52 26.41 -19.48
N ARG A 662 32.40 26.61 -20.18
CA ARG A 662 32.12 27.82 -20.96
C ARG A 662 31.58 28.95 -20.09
N LEU A 663 30.75 28.66 -19.09
CA LEU A 663 30.07 29.67 -18.26
C LEU A 663 31.04 30.50 -17.41
N ILE A 664 32.14 29.91 -16.93
CA ILE A 664 33.15 30.58 -16.11
C ILE A 664 34.52 30.26 -16.70
N ALA A 665 35.13 31.23 -17.40
CA ALA A 665 36.45 31.08 -17.98
C ALA A 665 37.49 30.75 -16.88
N GLY A 666 38.22 29.65 -17.04
CA GLY A 666 39.18 29.14 -16.04
C GLY A 666 38.54 28.52 -14.78
N GLY A 667 37.21 28.41 -14.72
CA GLY A 667 36.49 27.76 -13.63
C GLY A 667 36.70 26.25 -13.66
N THR A 668 37.24 25.70 -12.58
CA THR A 668 37.40 24.24 -12.41
C THR A 668 36.33 23.70 -11.46
N LEU A 669 35.78 22.53 -11.80
CA LEU A 669 34.84 21.83 -10.92
C LEU A 669 35.58 21.32 -9.67
N GLN A 670 35.22 21.88 -8.52
CA GLN A 670 35.76 21.52 -7.20
C GLN A 670 34.73 20.69 -6.45
N ARG A 671 35.18 19.70 -5.67
CA ARG A 671 34.29 18.93 -4.79
C ARG A 671 33.68 19.84 -3.72
N ILE A 672 32.38 19.68 -3.47
CA ILE A 672 31.68 20.29 -2.34
C ILE A 672 31.50 19.19 -1.29
N GLU A 673 32.28 19.24 -0.21
CA GLU A 673 32.19 18.27 0.89
C GLU A 673 30.94 18.50 1.74
N LEU A 674 30.45 17.46 2.43
CA LEU A 674 29.28 17.58 3.31
C LEU A 674 29.41 18.65 4.40
N ALA A 675 30.65 18.90 4.87
CA ALA A 675 30.94 19.93 5.86
C ALA A 675 30.89 21.37 5.30
N ASN A 676 30.68 21.55 3.98
CA ASN A 676 30.61 22.86 3.38
C ASN A 676 29.45 23.68 3.96
N PRO A 677 29.62 24.98 4.27
CA PRO A 677 28.55 25.83 4.79
C PRO A 677 27.28 25.87 3.94
N LEU A 678 27.38 25.64 2.62
CA LEU A 678 26.24 25.52 1.72
C LEU A 678 25.30 24.35 2.11
N LEU A 679 25.87 23.29 2.69
CA LEU A 679 25.18 22.06 3.08
C LEU A 679 25.02 21.94 4.60
N ALA A 680 25.26 23.03 5.34
CA ALA A 680 25.06 23.06 6.78
C ALA A 680 23.58 22.87 7.12
N ALA A 681 23.32 22.13 8.19
CA ALA A 681 21.97 22.00 8.72
C ALA A 681 21.48 23.38 9.21
N PRO A 682 20.21 23.75 8.96
CA PRO A 682 19.66 25.00 9.47
C PRO A 682 19.60 24.98 11.01
N SER A 683 19.93 26.11 11.64
CA SER A 683 19.70 26.33 13.07
C SER A 683 18.19 26.49 13.32
N LEU A 684 17.49 25.42 13.67
CA LEU A 684 16.07 25.49 14.03
C LEU A 684 15.89 26.02 15.46
N PRO A 685 14.93 26.92 15.71
CA PRO A 685 14.45 27.19 17.07
C PRO A 685 13.85 25.93 17.68
N GLN A 686 14.14 25.68 18.96
CA GLN A 686 13.83 24.45 19.70
C GLN A 686 12.35 24.03 19.70
N ALA A 687 11.42 24.96 19.45
CA ALA A 687 9.99 24.70 19.34
C ALA A 687 9.55 24.00 18.04
N ALA A 688 10.27 24.17 16.93
CA ALA A 688 9.97 23.50 15.65
C ALA A 688 10.41 22.03 15.67
N ALA A 689 11.45 21.69 16.43
CA ALA A 689 11.96 20.33 16.53
C ALA A 689 10.94 19.33 17.12
N ALA A 690 10.03 19.81 17.97
CA ALA A 690 9.00 18.97 18.59
C ALA A 690 7.82 18.63 17.65
N ALA A 691 7.52 19.48 16.65
CA ALA A 691 6.49 19.21 15.64
C ALA A 691 7.03 18.44 14.41
N VAL A 692 8.35 18.36 14.28
CA VAL A 692 9.07 17.77 13.13
C VAL A 692 9.54 16.34 13.42
N ALA A 693 9.19 15.77 14.59
CA ALA A 693 9.58 14.44 15.05
C ALA A 693 8.88 13.26 14.32
N GLU A 694 8.34 13.47 13.13
CA GLU A 694 8.10 12.36 12.19
C GLU A 694 9.17 12.41 11.08
N PRO A 695 10.15 11.49 11.10
CA PRO A 695 10.95 11.25 9.91
C PRO A 695 10.02 10.78 8.79
N PRO A 696 10.28 11.14 7.51
CA PRO A 696 9.55 10.56 6.40
C PRO A 696 9.63 9.04 6.50
N ALA A 697 8.48 8.37 6.50
CA ALA A 697 8.27 6.94 6.74
C ALA A 697 8.99 6.03 5.71
N THR A 698 10.32 6.03 5.74
CA THR A 698 11.20 5.26 4.83
C THR A 698 12.46 4.74 5.51
N VAL A 699 12.55 4.84 6.85
CA VAL A 699 13.60 4.14 7.61
C VAL A 699 12.96 2.85 8.14
N PRO A 700 13.39 1.66 7.68
CA PRO A 700 12.94 0.40 8.24
C PRO A 700 13.19 0.38 9.75
N ALA A 701 12.19 -0.06 10.52
CA ALA A 701 12.28 -0.26 11.96
C ALA A 701 13.17 -1.48 12.30
N THR A 702 14.47 -1.38 12.04
CA THR A 702 15.50 -2.31 12.55
C THR A 702 16.84 -1.58 12.68
N MET A 703 16.90 -0.51 13.48
CA MET A 703 18.17 -0.01 14.03
C MET A 703 17.97 0.43 15.48
N PRO A 704 18.79 -0.03 16.44
CA PRO A 704 18.71 0.42 17.83
C PRO A 704 19.03 1.92 17.93
N ALA A 705 18.38 2.60 18.87
CA ALA A 705 18.44 4.04 19.12
C ALA A 705 19.80 4.56 19.66
N THR A 706 20.90 3.97 19.24
CA THR A 706 22.27 4.35 19.62
C THR A 706 23.14 4.49 18.37
N THR A 707 22.86 5.51 17.56
CA THR A 707 23.87 6.11 16.66
C THR A 707 23.51 7.58 16.43
N GLN A 708 24.05 8.44 17.29
CA GLN A 708 24.25 9.85 16.96
C GLN A 708 25.09 9.93 15.67
N ALA A 709 24.60 10.69 14.69
CA ALA A 709 25.30 11.16 13.49
C ALA A 709 25.90 10.11 12.51
N ALA A 710 25.11 9.11 12.10
CA ALA A 710 25.30 8.57 10.75
C ALA A 710 24.90 9.67 9.73
N SER A 711 25.72 9.96 8.72
CA SER A 711 25.43 11.02 7.75
C SER A 711 24.08 10.74 7.08
N PHE A 712 23.24 11.76 6.88
CA PHE A 712 21.92 11.63 6.20
C PHE A 712 22.05 11.28 4.70
N ILE A 713 23.25 10.92 4.24
CA ILE A 713 23.57 10.66 2.85
C ILE A 713 23.30 9.18 2.56
N GLU A 714 22.21 8.94 1.84
CA GLU A 714 21.85 7.64 1.29
C GLU A 714 21.78 7.77 -0.23
N TYR A 715 22.35 6.79 -0.91
CA TYR A 715 22.20 6.60 -2.35
C TYR A 715 21.16 5.52 -2.63
N ARG A 716 20.44 5.64 -3.76
CA ARG A 716 19.50 4.61 -4.22
C ARG A 716 20.21 3.27 -4.40
N ARG A 717 19.47 2.16 -4.33
CA ARG A 717 20.05 0.82 -4.46
C ARG A 717 20.82 0.66 -5.77
N PHE A 718 20.25 1.12 -6.88
CA PHE A 718 20.90 1.09 -8.19
C PHE A 718 22.21 1.89 -8.22
N ALA A 719 22.24 3.08 -7.63
CA ALA A 719 23.45 3.88 -7.54
C ALA A 719 24.52 3.20 -6.67
N ARG A 720 24.16 2.65 -5.50
CA ARG A 720 25.09 1.95 -4.60
C ARG A 720 25.74 0.74 -5.24
N SER A 721 25.01 -0.01 -6.08
CA SER A 721 25.57 -1.17 -6.78
C SER A 721 26.66 -0.79 -7.79
N ARG A 722 26.72 0.48 -8.21
CA ARG A 722 27.69 1.02 -9.17
C ARG A 722 28.79 1.85 -8.49
N LEU A 723 28.42 2.61 -7.47
CA LEU A 723 29.31 3.53 -6.74
C LEU A 723 30.05 2.89 -5.57
N GLY A 724 29.57 1.75 -5.06
CA GLY A 724 29.99 1.19 -3.79
C GLY A 724 29.33 1.88 -2.59
N ALA A 725 29.79 1.54 -1.38
CA ALA A 725 29.33 2.15 -0.14
C ALA A 725 29.98 3.53 0.03
N LEU A 726 29.20 4.60 -0.18
CA LEU A 726 29.62 5.98 0.01
C LEU A 726 28.76 6.64 1.10
N ASN A 727 29.42 7.37 1.99
CA ASN A 727 28.79 8.09 3.10
C ASN A 727 28.91 9.62 2.97
N ASP A 728 29.35 10.11 1.80
CA ASP A 728 29.59 11.52 1.52
C ASP A 728 28.93 11.92 0.19
N VAL A 729 28.70 13.22 0.01
CA VAL A 729 28.16 13.79 -1.22
C VAL A 729 29.20 13.78 -2.35
N ARG A 730 28.70 13.69 -3.58
CA ARG A 730 29.49 13.79 -4.82
C ARG A 730 29.22 15.09 -5.58
N LEU A 731 28.66 16.09 -4.88
CA LEU A 731 28.45 17.42 -5.44
C LEU A 731 29.78 18.05 -5.82
N LYS A 732 29.78 18.69 -7.00
CA LYS A 732 30.86 19.53 -7.50
C LYS A 732 30.36 20.96 -7.61
N GLY A 733 31.25 21.92 -7.76
CA GLY A 733 30.85 23.30 -8.00
C GLY A 733 31.97 24.17 -8.57
N VAL A 734 31.59 25.33 -9.06
CA VAL A 734 32.52 26.37 -9.51
C VAL A 734 32.26 27.64 -8.71
N ARG A 735 33.33 28.22 -8.18
CA ARG A 735 33.24 29.48 -7.42
C ARG A 735 33.36 30.68 -8.35
N PHE A 736 32.63 31.74 -8.01
CA PHE A 736 32.84 33.08 -8.57
C PHE A 736 33.07 34.04 -7.40
N GLY A 737 34.33 34.40 -7.16
CA GLY A 737 34.73 35.04 -5.90
C GLY A 737 34.60 34.07 -4.71
N LYS A 738 33.93 34.48 -3.63
CA LYS A 738 33.75 33.67 -2.40
C LYS A 738 32.52 32.76 -2.40
N ARG A 739 31.63 32.87 -3.40
CA ARG A 739 30.36 32.12 -3.46
C ARG A 739 30.43 30.97 -4.46
N TRP A 740 29.63 29.93 -4.23
CA TRP A 740 29.37 28.90 -5.24
C TRP A 740 28.43 29.47 -6.30
N ALA A 741 28.96 29.72 -7.50
CA ALA A 741 28.16 30.22 -8.63
C ALA A 741 27.44 29.08 -9.35
N ILE A 742 28.07 27.92 -9.39
CA ILE A 742 27.49 26.70 -9.96
C ILE A 742 27.62 25.60 -8.90
N VAL A 743 26.51 24.91 -8.63
CA VAL A 743 26.44 23.67 -7.87
C VAL A 743 26.00 22.59 -8.85
N TYR A 744 26.80 21.55 -9.00
CA TYR A 744 26.62 20.52 -10.00
C TYR A 744 26.58 19.14 -9.36
N SER A 745 25.57 18.36 -9.72
CA SER A 745 25.43 16.95 -9.37
C SER A 745 25.44 16.09 -10.64
N PRO A 746 26.48 15.27 -10.89
CA PRO A 746 26.41 14.28 -11.97
C PRO A 746 25.40 13.17 -11.65
N GLU A 747 25.05 12.99 -10.38
CA GLU A 747 24.01 12.08 -9.90
C GLU A 747 22.63 12.75 -9.84
N ASP A 748 21.57 11.94 -9.93
CA ASP A 748 20.18 12.42 -9.86
C ASP A 748 19.85 13.11 -8.53
N LEU A 749 19.30 14.33 -8.64
CA LEU A 749 18.50 14.97 -7.59
C LEU A 749 17.02 15.03 -8.01
N SER A 750 16.73 15.22 -9.30
CA SER A 750 15.40 15.49 -9.84
C SER A 750 14.38 14.40 -9.52
N VAL A 751 14.67 13.12 -9.80
CA VAL A 751 13.78 12.01 -9.44
C VAL A 751 13.74 11.82 -7.91
N GLY A 752 14.86 12.02 -7.23
CA GLY A 752 14.95 12.12 -5.77
C GLY A 752 13.97 13.11 -5.14
N LEU A 753 13.80 14.30 -5.72
CA LEU A 753 12.93 15.35 -5.19
C LEU A 753 11.44 14.98 -5.19
N VAL A 754 11.02 14.12 -6.13
CA VAL A 754 9.63 13.62 -6.20
C VAL A 754 9.26 12.84 -4.94
N GLY A 755 10.21 12.26 -4.22
CA GLY A 755 9.96 11.58 -2.95
C GLY A 755 9.72 10.07 -3.06
N HIS A 756 9.44 9.57 -4.27
CA HIS A 756 9.21 8.14 -4.52
C HIS A 756 10.53 7.38 -4.77
N ARG A 757 10.51 6.09 -4.41
CA ARG A 757 11.56 5.12 -4.77
C ARG A 757 11.19 4.47 -6.11
N VAL A 758 12.18 4.26 -6.97
CA VAL A 758 12.09 3.56 -8.25
C VAL A 758 13.50 3.08 -8.61
N ASP A 759 13.61 1.86 -9.13
CA ASP A 759 14.87 1.23 -9.50
C ASP A 759 15.46 1.87 -10.79
N GLY A 760 16.74 1.62 -11.06
CA GLY A 760 17.42 2.14 -12.26
C GLY A 760 17.94 3.57 -12.16
N ILE A 761 17.61 4.30 -11.09
CA ILE A 761 18.06 5.68 -10.91
C ILE A 761 19.48 5.71 -10.35
N TYR A 762 20.39 6.33 -11.09
CA TYR A 762 21.74 6.61 -10.61
C TYR A 762 21.78 7.96 -9.88
N GLY A 763 21.40 7.94 -8.60
CA GLY A 763 21.59 9.09 -7.73
C GLY A 763 21.15 8.92 -6.29
N TYR A 764 20.86 10.06 -5.65
CA TYR A 764 20.59 10.11 -4.21
C TYR A 764 19.22 9.52 -3.87
N ALA A 765 19.11 8.91 -2.68
CA ALA A 765 17.83 8.49 -2.16
C ALA A 765 16.92 9.72 -1.94
N PRO A 766 15.58 9.57 -1.99
CA PRO A 766 14.67 10.71 -1.97
C PRO A 766 14.85 11.66 -0.77
N ALA A 767 15.09 11.12 0.44
CA ALA A 767 15.33 11.90 1.64
C ALA A 767 16.60 12.76 1.52
N THR A 768 17.69 12.18 1.00
CA THR A 768 18.96 12.88 0.79
C THR A 768 18.84 13.94 -0.30
N ALA A 769 18.25 13.62 -1.45
CA ALA A 769 18.04 14.61 -2.53
C ALA A 769 17.21 15.81 -2.06
N THR A 770 16.12 15.54 -1.31
CA THR A 770 15.27 16.56 -0.69
C THR A 770 16.08 17.45 0.25
N GLU A 771 16.85 16.86 1.17
CA GLU A 771 17.60 17.62 2.16
C GLU A 771 18.77 18.40 1.53
N LEU A 772 19.44 17.86 0.50
CA LEU A 772 20.47 18.58 -0.24
C LEU A 772 19.89 19.82 -0.93
N ALA A 773 18.81 19.68 -1.69
CA ALA A 773 18.17 20.81 -2.38
C ALA A 773 17.62 21.85 -1.39
N ARG A 774 17.00 21.39 -0.29
CA ARG A 774 16.54 22.25 0.80
C ARG A 774 17.70 23.04 1.42
N ARG A 775 18.80 22.38 1.81
CA ARG A 775 19.95 23.06 2.41
C ARG A 775 20.61 24.04 1.44
N ILE A 776 20.73 23.68 0.16
CA ILE A 776 21.22 24.60 -0.87
C ILE A 776 20.35 25.86 -0.87
N LEU A 777 19.02 25.74 -1.00
CA LEU A 777 18.12 26.89 -0.99
C LEU A 777 18.22 27.72 0.31
N LEU A 778 18.23 27.06 1.47
CA LEU A 778 18.29 27.73 2.76
C LEU A 778 19.56 28.58 2.94
N ASN A 779 20.70 28.09 2.42
CA ASN A 779 22.01 28.72 2.56
C ASN A 779 22.40 29.61 1.37
N LEU A 780 21.56 29.71 0.33
CA LEU A 780 21.74 30.65 -0.79
C LEU A 780 21.20 32.06 -0.49
N ALA A 781 20.35 32.22 0.50
CA ALA A 781 19.82 33.53 0.89
C ALA A 781 20.91 34.40 1.55
N PRO A 782 20.94 35.73 1.31
CA PRO A 782 21.72 36.61 2.16
C PRO A 782 21.22 36.43 3.60
N LYS A 783 22.13 36.16 4.54
CA LYS A 783 21.80 36.17 5.97
C LYS A 783 21.15 37.54 6.25
N GLN A 784 19.96 37.54 6.87
CA GLN A 784 19.41 38.80 7.39
C GLN A 784 20.49 39.45 8.27
N PRO A 785 20.63 40.79 8.20
CA PRO A 785 21.57 41.51 9.04
C PRO A 785 21.34 41.25 10.53
#